data_AF-A0A261ABL2-F1
#
_entry.id   AF-A0A261ABL2-F1
#
_cell.length_a   1.000
_cell.length_b   1.000
_cell.length_c   1.000
_cell.angle_alpha   90.00
_cell.angle_beta   90.00
_cell.angle_gamma   90.00
#
_symmetry.space_group_name_H-M   'P 1'
#
loop_
_entity.id
_entity.type
_entity.pdbx_description
1 polymer ?
#
loop_
_entity_poly.entity_id
_entity_poly.type
_entity_poly.pdbx_seq_one_letter_code
_entity_poly.pdbx_strand_id
1 'polypeptide(L)'
;MEYRQRRFCVSGDYGSVGEDIMFKIGQDTSMRAALDDLATLISSFFVDSDLVPSDVVAGLLLAYHSPNNQYPPVKEKENSSRPKWMNLKDAEYFLHHASCVYGWPTYILYNCGLKSIFRLFRKLQCCGRMRCAQGQSMVVEDNCCYCNTAAVVLANEARNIDLQFMSFRNRLYEVPFAVIADHDRKSIVITIRGSCSLIDLVTDLSLEDELMTVDVDQDATLSQDSEIDRRGEVRVHRGMLRSARCVFDILNKNKILNDLFISNPTYQLVVCGHSLGAGVGSLLTMLLKQEYPSVRCYAFAPPGCVISEFGQDEMEKYVMSVVSGDDIVSRMSFQSLHRLRERVFQELTACQRAKHEILIRGVYQLFFKYPWQDELSGIPRPSSDSPTADLESALLTRRNSYGSANDAAANDPPPSRNPEHNKRLQLYVPGRTVYLSSQDGVTSETWIDPKCLSDVKLSVSVLSDHLPAAVQKLLSSASSSDSEPNPDNLEVVVTSQPLKMRILPNMNLNTLKDSKLLELSSHFVGGNHVEFPSDRKFPVIEPRSGKTLATWHFATRDQVDTTVKTAKSAQKKWAASSWMERNEVLKKTADLLKTHCNDIAYWECVSNGKPIAEAKADVLSCVDTFNFYSGIGHDLLGRHVPLDASRYAYTRRLPVGVVAAIGAWNYPIQTCTWKTAPALACGNSVIYKPSPLSPVTALILAEILKSAGLPDGVFNVIQGDAETAQDLILHDDVSKVSFTGSIPTGKKIMKACAERNIKPVTLELGGKSSLIIFEDADVDSGVSCAMMANFYSQGQVCSNASKVLVHRSVLKEFTEKLVKLTKTMKVGDPLQEDTKLNAGNVYVNTYNDVSPLVPFGGVGESGFGRENGIAVLEHYTHLKSVFVNTGSCPNPF
;
A
#
# COMPACT_ATOMS: atom_id res chain seq x y z
N MET A 1 -56.83 8.37 -16.04
CA MET A 1 -56.47 8.15 -14.61
C MET A 1 -55.80 6.78 -14.50
N GLU A 2 -55.00 6.56 -13.45
CA GLU A 2 -54.37 5.28 -13.06
C GLU A 2 -53.62 4.49 -14.15
N TYR A 3 -52.28 4.56 -14.12
CA TYR A 3 -51.43 3.56 -14.77
C TYR A 3 -50.80 2.65 -13.70
N ARG A 4 -51.09 1.34 -13.76
CA ARG A 4 -50.61 0.37 -12.75
C ARG A 4 -49.12 0.08 -12.97
N GLN A 5 -48.30 0.33 -11.95
CA GLN A 5 -46.94 -0.21 -11.89
C GLN A 5 -46.97 -1.75 -11.94
N ARG A 6 -46.25 -2.36 -12.88
CA ARG A 6 -45.91 -3.79 -12.83
C ARG A 6 -44.55 -3.94 -12.14
N ARG A 7 -44.51 -4.75 -11.08
CA ARG A 7 -43.27 -5.18 -10.43
C ARG A 7 -42.53 -6.15 -11.37
N PHE A 8 -41.22 -6.00 -11.50
CA PHE A 8 -40.33 -7.06 -11.95
C PHE A 8 -39.38 -7.43 -10.82
N CYS A 9 -39.65 -8.56 -10.16
CA CYS A 9 -38.59 -9.28 -9.46
C CYS A 9 -37.88 -10.15 -10.50
N VAL A 10 -36.57 -9.98 -10.66
CA VAL A 10 -35.73 -10.96 -11.36
C VAL A 10 -35.04 -11.80 -10.29
N SER A 11 -35.58 -12.99 -10.05
CA SER A 11 -34.91 -14.02 -9.26
C SER A 11 -33.86 -14.72 -10.13
N GLY A 12 -32.59 -14.48 -9.83
CA GLY A 12 -31.44 -15.26 -10.32
C GLY A 12 -30.54 -15.59 -9.14
N ASP A 13 -29.78 -16.68 -9.22
CA ASP A 13 -29.08 -17.25 -8.06
C ASP A 13 -27.98 -16.33 -7.50
N TYR A 14 -28.20 -15.85 -6.27
CA TYR A 14 -27.22 -15.07 -5.52
C TYR A 14 -26.23 -15.98 -4.78
N GLY A 15 -25.24 -16.48 -5.53
CA GLY A 15 -23.98 -16.95 -4.94
C GLY A 15 -23.24 -15.82 -4.22
N SER A 16 -22.34 -16.17 -3.30
CA SER A 16 -21.62 -15.24 -2.42
C SER A 16 -20.73 -14.24 -3.18
N VAL A 17 -21.20 -13.00 -3.34
CA VAL A 17 -20.37 -11.90 -3.85
C VAL A 17 -19.66 -11.21 -2.69
N GLY A 18 -18.46 -11.72 -2.38
CA GLY A 18 -17.57 -11.21 -1.34
C GLY A 18 -16.17 -11.85 -1.35
N GLU A 19 -16.01 -12.97 -2.05
CA GLU A 19 -14.75 -13.68 -2.21
C GLU A 19 -14.08 -13.40 -3.57
N ASP A 20 -12.75 -13.48 -3.55
CA ASP A 20 -11.89 -13.77 -4.70
C ASP A 20 -11.94 -12.81 -5.90
N ILE A 21 -11.35 -11.62 -5.72
CA ILE A 21 -10.63 -10.96 -6.82
C ILE A 21 -9.21 -11.55 -6.92
N MET A 22 -8.40 -11.47 -5.84
CA MET A 22 -7.00 -11.94 -5.86
C MET A 22 -6.82 -13.45 -6.14
N PHE A 23 -7.80 -14.28 -5.79
CA PHE A 23 -7.77 -15.73 -6.08
C PHE A 23 -8.19 -16.03 -7.53
N LYS A 24 -9.05 -15.20 -8.15
CA LYS A 24 -9.45 -15.31 -9.57
C LYS A 24 -8.44 -14.74 -10.55
N ILE A 25 -7.50 -13.90 -10.11
CA ILE A 25 -6.30 -13.55 -10.88
C ILE A 25 -5.56 -14.80 -11.38
N GLY A 26 -5.56 -15.88 -10.59
CA GLY A 26 -4.98 -17.17 -10.98
C GLY A 26 -5.81 -18.00 -11.98
N GLN A 27 -7.04 -17.60 -12.33
CA GLN A 27 -7.97 -18.39 -13.16
C GLN A 27 -8.40 -17.68 -14.45
N ASP A 28 -8.49 -16.35 -14.48
CA ASP A 28 -8.86 -15.58 -15.67
C ASP A 28 -7.68 -15.52 -16.67
N THR A 29 -7.90 -16.00 -17.90
CA THR A 29 -6.92 -16.00 -18.98
C THR A 29 -6.53 -14.60 -19.44
N SER A 30 -7.45 -13.63 -19.37
CA SER A 30 -7.20 -12.24 -19.74
C SER A 30 -6.34 -11.54 -18.69
N MET A 31 -6.56 -11.85 -17.40
CA MET A 31 -5.75 -11.34 -16.30
C MET A 31 -4.34 -11.96 -16.31
N ARG A 32 -4.22 -13.25 -16.61
CA ARG A 32 -2.91 -13.88 -16.82
C ARG A 32 -2.15 -13.18 -17.96
N ALA A 33 -2.77 -13.02 -19.14
CA ALA A 33 -2.14 -12.33 -20.26
C ALA A 33 -1.69 -10.90 -19.93
N ALA A 34 -2.52 -10.10 -19.24
CA ALA A 34 -2.14 -8.74 -18.84
C ALA A 34 -1.04 -8.71 -17.75
N LEU A 35 -0.93 -9.75 -16.92
CA LEU A 35 0.18 -9.91 -15.97
C LEU A 35 1.45 -10.46 -16.64
N ASP A 36 1.32 -11.29 -17.69
CA ASP A 36 2.44 -11.76 -18.52
C ASP A 36 3.00 -10.61 -19.39
N ASP A 37 2.15 -9.70 -19.86
CA ASP A 37 2.55 -8.41 -20.46
C ASP A 37 3.30 -7.53 -19.47
N LEU A 38 2.78 -7.36 -18.24
CA LEU A 38 3.44 -6.57 -17.21
C LEU A 38 4.76 -7.22 -16.74
N ALA A 39 4.79 -8.55 -16.65
CA ALA A 39 6.01 -9.31 -16.39
C ALA A 39 7.00 -9.21 -17.56
N THR A 40 6.52 -9.09 -18.80
CA THR A 40 7.34 -8.83 -19.98
C THR A 40 7.84 -7.38 -20.02
N LEU A 41 7.06 -6.38 -19.60
CA LEU A 41 7.53 -5.00 -19.41
C LEU A 41 8.65 -4.97 -18.36
N ILE A 42 8.41 -5.53 -17.19
CA ILE A 42 9.38 -5.50 -16.08
C ILE A 42 10.61 -6.33 -16.42
N SER A 43 10.46 -7.54 -16.99
CA SER A 43 11.61 -8.33 -17.40
C SER A 43 12.36 -7.71 -18.57
N SER A 44 11.71 -7.29 -19.67
CA SER A 44 12.41 -6.67 -20.81
C SER A 44 13.20 -5.40 -20.45
N PHE A 45 12.77 -4.65 -19.43
CA PHE A 45 13.52 -3.51 -18.88
C PHE A 45 14.84 -3.92 -18.20
N PHE A 46 14.94 -5.14 -17.66
CA PHE A 46 16.13 -5.65 -16.94
C PHE A 46 16.80 -6.88 -17.58
N VAL A 47 16.22 -7.46 -18.63
CA VAL A 47 16.75 -8.60 -19.40
C VAL A 47 18.11 -8.23 -19.99
N ASP A 48 19.03 -9.20 -20.00
CA ASP A 48 20.42 -9.05 -20.44
C ASP A 48 21.20 -7.96 -19.68
N SER A 49 20.78 -7.61 -18.45
CA SER A 49 21.42 -6.61 -17.59
C SER A 49 21.86 -7.21 -16.24
N ASP A 50 23.16 -7.28 -15.97
CA ASP A 50 23.74 -7.70 -14.67
C ASP A 50 23.58 -6.62 -13.57
N LEU A 51 22.38 -6.02 -13.45
CA LEU A 51 22.07 -4.92 -12.54
C LEU A 51 21.28 -5.44 -11.33
N VAL A 52 21.78 -5.19 -10.11
CA VAL A 52 20.96 -5.38 -8.90
C VAL A 52 20.15 -4.11 -8.61
N PRO A 53 19.08 -4.14 -7.79
CA PRO A 53 18.23 -2.96 -7.56
C PRO A 53 18.97 -1.71 -7.05
N SER A 54 20.15 -1.87 -6.43
CA SER A 54 20.99 -0.72 -6.02
C SER A 54 21.75 -0.07 -7.17
N ASP A 55 21.98 -0.75 -8.30
CA ASP A 55 22.43 -0.11 -9.55
C ASP A 55 21.33 0.74 -10.14
N VAL A 56 20.09 0.22 -10.21
CA VAL A 56 18.94 0.94 -10.77
C VAL A 56 18.71 2.27 -10.02
N VAL A 57 18.78 2.25 -8.69
CA VAL A 57 18.67 3.48 -7.87
C VAL A 57 19.88 4.40 -8.08
N ALA A 58 21.11 3.87 -8.17
CA ALA A 58 22.30 4.68 -8.42
C ALA A 58 22.25 5.36 -9.81
N GLY A 59 21.84 4.63 -10.85
CA GLY A 59 21.72 5.14 -12.22
C GLY A 59 20.58 6.13 -12.40
N LEU A 60 19.45 5.97 -11.69
CA LEU A 60 18.40 6.98 -11.64
C LEU A 60 18.87 8.27 -10.95
N LEU A 61 19.68 8.17 -9.88
CA LEU A 61 20.28 9.34 -9.23
C LEU A 61 21.31 10.05 -10.13
N LEU A 62 22.15 9.29 -10.84
CA LEU A 62 23.07 9.86 -11.84
C LEU A 62 22.29 10.55 -12.97
N ALA A 63 21.32 9.88 -13.58
CA ALA A 63 20.49 10.44 -14.63
C ALA A 63 19.75 11.72 -14.20
N TYR A 64 19.25 11.77 -12.95
CA TYR A 64 18.65 12.96 -12.37
C TYR A 64 19.66 14.12 -12.21
N HIS A 65 20.85 13.85 -11.66
CA HIS A 65 21.86 14.88 -11.35
C HIS A 65 22.81 15.22 -12.52
N SER A 66 22.65 14.56 -13.67
CA SER A 66 23.53 14.75 -14.83
C SER A 66 23.41 16.16 -15.44
N PRO A 67 24.51 16.84 -15.80
CA PRO A 67 24.45 18.09 -16.54
C PRO A 67 23.88 17.90 -17.97
N ASN A 68 23.85 16.66 -18.47
CA ASN A 68 23.19 16.28 -19.72
C ASN A 68 21.68 15.96 -19.54
N ASN A 69 21.07 16.35 -18.42
CA ASN A 69 19.63 16.19 -18.12
C ASN A 69 18.74 17.15 -18.95
N GLN A 70 18.89 17.11 -20.28
CA GLN A 70 18.13 17.89 -21.25
C GLN A 70 16.99 17.04 -21.81
N TYR A 71 15.76 17.50 -21.63
CA TYR A 71 14.57 16.91 -22.24
C TYR A 71 14.26 17.61 -23.56
N PRO A 72 13.45 17.01 -24.45
CA PRO A 72 12.95 17.70 -25.64
C PRO A 72 12.34 19.05 -25.26
N PRO A 73 12.76 20.17 -25.89
CA PRO A 73 12.21 21.47 -25.58
C PRO A 73 10.71 21.49 -25.91
N VAL A 74 9.93 22.16 -25.05
CA VAL A 74 8.50 22.37 -25.29
C VAL A 74 8.35 23.21 -26.56
N LYS A 75 7.68 22.64 -27.58
CA LYS A 75 7.35 23.32 -28.83
C LYS A 75 5.89 23.69 -28.82
N GLU A 76 5.60 24.96 -29.07
CA GLU A 76 4.23 25.42 -29.26
C GLU A 76 3.65 24.88 -30.58
N LYS A 77 2.40 24.40 -30.56
CA LYS A 77 1.64 24.06 -31.77
C LYS A 77 0.77 25.26 -32.15
N GLU A 78 0.77 25.64 -33.43
CA GLU A 78 0.10 26.89 -33.86
C GLU A 78 -1.37 26.97 -33.44
N ASN A 79 -1.75 28.14 -32.93
CA ASN A 79 -3.05 28.39 -32.30
C ASN A 79 -4.16 28.77 -33.30
N SER A 80 -3.85 28.76 -34.60
CA SER A 80 -4.67 29.30 -35.71
C SER A 80 -6.02 28.62 -35.93
N SER A 81 -6.27 27.48 -35.28
CA SER A 81 -7.46 26.64 -35.47
C SER A 81 -8.16 26.19 -34.16
N ARG A 82 -7.86 26.80 -33.01
CA ARG A 82 -8.41 26.35 -31.70
C ARG A 82 -9.94 26.52 -31.63
N PRO A 83 -10.74 25.45 -31.44
CA PRO A 83 -12.19 25.56 -31.25
C PRO A 83 -12.55 26.37 -30.00
N LYS A 84 -13.59 27.22 -30.08
CA LYS A 84 -14.00 28.10 -28.95
C LYS A 84 -14.34 27.38 -27.64
N TRP A 85 -14.66 26.10 -27.70
CA TRP A 85 -14.96 25.29 -26.51
C TRP A 85 -13.69 24.87 -25.73
N MET A 86 -12.51 24.88 -26.36
CA MET A 86 -11.25 24.55 -25.72
C MET A 86 -10.72 25.74 -24.90
N ASN A 87 -11.33 25.98 -23.74
CA ASN A 87 -10.97 27.07 -22.82
C ASN A 87 -10.80 26.57 -21.39
N LEU A 88 -9.93 27.22 -20.61
CA LEU A 88 -9.59 26.76 -19.25
C LEU A 88 -10.76 26.84 -18.26
N LYS A 89 -11.69 27.79 -18.43
CA LYS A 89 -12.82 27.98 -17.50
C LYS A 89 -13.86 26.87 -17.62
N ASP A 90 -14.03 26.30 -18.81
CA ASP A 90 -14.80 25.07 -19.00
C ASP A 90 -14.00 23.83 -18.57
N ALA A 91 -12.71 23.75 -18.87
CA ALA A 91 -11.87 22.64 -18.42
C ALA A 91 -11.84 22.51 -16.88
N GLU A 92 -11.67 23.62 -16.15
CA GLU A 92 -11.79 23.66 -14.69
C GLU A 92 -13.17 23.21 -14.21
N TYR A 93 -14.24 23.65 -14.88
CA TYR A 93 -15.61 23.26 -14.55
C TYR A 93 -15.85 21.74 -14.68
N PHE A 94 -15.28 21.10 -15.71
CA PHE A 94 -15.39 19.65 -15.96
C PHE A 94 -14.37 18.80 -15.20
N LEU A 95 -13.21 19.34 -14.77
CA LEU A 95 -12.28 18.62 -13.87
C LEU A 95 -12.95 18.27 -12.53
N HIS A 96 -13.87 19.12 -12.06
CA HIS A 96 -14.70 18.80 -10.90
C HIS A 96 -15.49 17.49 -11.12
N HIS A 97 -16.18 17.37 -12.27
CA HIS A 97 -16.94 16.17 -12.64
C HIS A 97 -16.05 14.93 -12.79
N ALA A 98 -14.85 15.07 -13.37
CA ALA A 98 -13.85 13.99 -13.44
C ALA A 98 -13.35 13.56 -12.05
N SER A 99 -13.15 14.51 -11.14
CA SER A 99 -12.68 14.25 -9.77
C SER A 99 -13.72 13.58 -8.87
N CYS A 100 -15.02 13.82 -9.12
CA CYS A 100 -16.11 13.26 -8.31
C CYS A 100 -16.17 11.73 -8.33
N VAL A 101 -15.88 11.07 -9.46
CA VAL A 101 -16.09 9.62 -9.67
C VAL A 101 -15.16 8.76 -8.82
N TYR A 102 -14.09 9.32 -8.28
CA TYR A 102 -13.25 8.66 -7.28
C TYR A 102 -13.98 8.43 -5.93
N GLY A 103 -15.15 9.02 -5.73
CA GLY A 103 -16.05 8.69 -4.62
C GLY A 103 -15.67 9.34 -3.29
N TRP A 104 -16.05 8.68 -2.19
CA TRP A 104 -15.93 9.26 -0.85
C TRP A 104 -14.51 9.60 -0.38
N PRO A 105 -13.42 8.87 -0.74
CA PRO A 105 -12.08 9.23 -0.28
C PRO A 105 -11.67 10.60 -0.80
N THR A 106 -11.91 10.84 -2.09
CA THR A 106 -11.60 12.10 -2.78
C THR A 106 -12.49 13.25 -2.32
N TYR A 107 -13.78 12.98 -2.06
CA TYR A 107 -14.66 13.97 -1.40
C TYR A 107 -14.11 14.42 -0.04
N ILE A 108 -13.66 13.49 0.81
CA ILE A 108 -13.08 13.83 2.12
C ILE A 108 -11.74 14.58 1.98
N LEU A 109 -10.87 14.18 1.04
CA LEU A 109 -9.59 14.83 0.78
C LEU A 109 -9.75 16.30 0.36
N TYR A 110 -10.72 16.62 -0.50
CA TYR A 110 -10.97 18.00 -0.91
C TYR A 110 -11.75 18.83 0.12
N ASN A 111 -12.67 18.22 0.87
CA ASN A 111 -13.58 18.93 1.76
C ASN A 111 -13.16 18.84 3.24
N CYS A 112 -11.85 18.72 3.52
CA CYS A 112 -11.25 18.49 4.84
C CYS A 112 -11.95 19.19 6.03
N GLY A 113 -12.81 18.45 6.75
CA GLY A 113 -13.46 18.95 7.96
C GLY A 113 -14.64 18.11 8.44
N LEU A 114 -14.94 18.19 9.75
CA LEU A 114 -16.04 17.45 10.37
C LEU A 114 -17.40 17.77 9.72
N LYS A 115 -17.65 19.03 9.32
CA LYS A 115 -18.89 19.45 8.64
C LYS A 115 -19.17 18.63 7.38
N SER A 116 -18.15 18.37 6.56
CA SER A 116 -18.26 17.64 5.29
C SER A 116 -18.47 16.14 5.51
N ILE A 117 -17.78 15.57 6.51
CA ILE A 117 -18.01 14.20 6.96
C ILE A 117 -19.46 14.02 7.46
N PHE A 118 -20.00 15.00 8.22
CA PHE A 118 -21.41 14.99 8.62
C PHE A 118 -22.38 15.18 7.44
N ARG A 119 -22.05 15.97 6.40
CA ARG A 119 -22.85 16.03 5.16
C ARG A 119 -22.92 14.65 4.49
N LEU A 120 -21.78 13.95 4.37
CA LEU A 120 -21.70 12.58 3.84
C LEU A 120 -22.59 11.61 4.64
N PHE A 121 -22.43 11.55 5.96
CA PHE A 121 -23.26 10.69 6.82
C PHE A 121 -24.76 10.98 6.72
N ARG A 122 -25.18 12.22 6.43
CA ARG A 122 -26.60 12.59 6.25
C ARG A 122 -27.19 12.16 4.89
N LYS A 123 -26.37 11.74 3.92
CA LYS A 123 -26.79 11.30 2.57
C LYS A 123 -26.64 9.79 2.35
N LEU A 124 -26.05 9.05 3.29
CA LEU A 124 -25.91 7.59 3.20
C LEU A 124 -27.27 6.88 3.24
N GLN A 125 -27.41 5.83 2.44
CA GLN A 125 -28.59 4.97 2.39
C GLN A 125 -28.31 3.59 3.01
N CYS A 126 -27.89 3.57 4.27
CA CYS A 126 -27.66 2.32 5.00
C CYS A 126 -28.99 1.62 5.35
N CYS A 127 -29.03 0.29 5.23
CA CYS A 127 -30.19 -0.57 5.50
C CYS A 127 -30.61 -0.64 6.99
N GLY A 128 -31.21 0.44 7.52
CA GLY A 128 -31.66 0.51 8.91
C GLY A 128 -32.73 1.57 9.24
N ARG A 129 -33.23 2.32 8.26
CA ARG A 129 -34.35 3.27 8.43
C ARG A 129 -35.37 3.09 7.32
N MET A 130 -36.66 3.16 7.65
CA MET A 130 -37.78 3.02 6.70
C MET A 130 -37.95 4.27 5.80
N ARG A 131 -36.93 4.59 5.02
CA ARG A 131 -36.97 5.53 3.89
C ARG A 131 -36.03 5.02 2.79
N CYS A 132 -36.45 3.98 2.08
CA CYS A 132 -35.93 3.69 0.75
C CYS A 132 -36.40 4.82 -0.19
N ALA A 133 -35.68 5.93 -0.18
CA ALA A 133 -35.90 7.02 -1.11
C ALA A 133 -35.44 6.57 -2.49
N GLN A 134 -36.39 6.15 -3.33
CA GLN A 134 -36.15 5.81 -4.72
C GLN A 134 -35.65 7.06 -5.47
N GLY A 135 -34.33 7.18 -5.62
CA GLY A 135 -33.74 8.05 -6.62
C GLY A 135 -33.98 7.45 -8.01
N GLN A 136 -34.05 8.31 -9.03
CA GLN A 136 -34.23 7.88 -10.43
C GLN A 136 -32.96 7.25 -11.02
N SER A 137 -31.81 7.38 -10.34
CA SER A 137 -30.49 6.91 -10.80
C SER A 137 -30.34 5.38 -10.75
N MET A 138 -29.89 4.79 -11.86
CA MET A 138 -29.43 3.40 -11.85
C MET A 138 -27.99 3.32 -11.33
N VAL A 139 -27.81 2.69 -10.16
CA VAL A 139 -26.51 2.51 -9.50
C VAL A 139 -26.11 1.02 -9.53
N VAL A 140 -24.88 0.73 -9.94
CA VAL A 140 -24.34 -0.63 -10.12
C VAL A 140 -23.09 -0.82 -9.26
N GLU A 141 -23.14 -1.79 -8.34
CA GLU A 141 -22.02 -2.24 -7.48
C GLU A 141 -21.39 -1.14 -6.60
N ASP A 142 -22.18 -0.16 -6.13
CA ASP A 142 -21.78 0.64 -4.96
C ASP A 142 -21.86 -0.19 -3.66
N ASN A 143 -21.26 0.33 -2.59
CA ASN A 143 -21.28 -0.27 -1.26
C ASN A 143 -22.68 -0.21 -0.58
N CYS A 144 -22.84 -1.00 0.48
CA CYS A 144 -24.10 -1.19 1.22
C CYS A 144 -24.74 0.06 1.86
N CYS A 145 -24.05 1.21 1.87
CA CYS A 145 -24.56 2.50 2.32
C CYS A 145 -24.62 3.55 1.20
N TYR A 146 -24.35 3.16 -0.06
CA TYR A 146 -24.26 4.05 -1.23
C TYR A 146 -23.27 5.21 -1.05
N CYS A 147 -22.18 5.01 -0.29
CA CYS A 147 -21.35 6.14 0.13
C CYS A 147 -20.52 6.78 -1.00
N ASN A 148 -20.25 6.08 -2.11
CA ASN A 148 -19.63 6.71 -3.27
C ASN A 148 -20.64 7.55 -4.06
N THR A 149 -21.86 7.02 -4.27
CA THR A 149 -22.98 7.75 -4.87
C THR A 149 -23.30 9.01 -4.06
N ALA A 150 -23.38 8.89 -2.73
CA ALA A 150 -23.62 10.01 -1.82
C ALA A 150 -22.51 11.06 -1.89
N ALA A 151 -21.25 10.66 -2.07
CA ALA A 151 -20.12 11.57 -2.23
C ALA A 151 -20.17 12.33 -3.59
N VAL A 152 -20.53 11.65 -4.68
CA VAL A 152 -20.71 12.29 -6.01
C VAL A 152 -21.85 13.31 -5.99
N VAL A 153 -22.99 12.95 -5.37
CA VAL A 153 -24.14 13.85 -5.17
C VAL A 153 -23.78 15.03 -4.26
N LEU A 154 -22.90 14.85 -3.27
CA LEU A 154 -22.48 15.91 -2.35
C LEU A 154 -21.43 16.86 -2.90
N ALA A 155 -20.46 16.35 -3.67
CA ALA A 155 -19.50 17.19 -4.38
C ALA A 155 -20.24 18.16 -5.31
N ASN A 156 -21.29 17.68 -5.98
CA ASN A 156 -22.12 18.48 -6.87
C ASN A 156 -23.36 19.11 -6.21
N GLU A 157 -23.48 19.12 -4.87
CA GLU A 157 -24.67 19.68 -4.17
C GLU A 157 -24.83 21.20 -4.37
N ALA A 158 -23.81 21.88 -4.92
CA ALA A 158 -23.84 23.29 -5.31
C ALA A 158 -24.13 23.52 -6.82
N ARG A 159 -24.40 22.46 -7.59
CA ARG A 159 -24.72 22.50 -9.03
C ARG A 159 -26.11 21.92 -9.29
N ASN A 160 -26.81 22.41 -10.30
CA ASN A 160 -28.10 21.88 -10.71
C ASN A 160 -27.91 20.64 -11.60
N ILE A 161 -27.77 19.46 -10.97
CA ILE A 161 -27.52 18.21 -11.66
C ILE A 161 -28.49 17.09 -11.27
N ASP A 162 -28.81 16.23 -12.24
CA ASP A 162 -29.42 14.92 -12.03
C ASP A 162 -28.37 13.83 -12.30
N LEU A 163 -28.09 12.98 -11.30
CA LEU A 163 -27.34 11.74 -11.51
C LEU A 163 -28.28 10.68 -12.10
N GLN A 164 -27.87 10.01 -13.18
CA GLN A 164 -28.75 9.17 -14.00
C GLN A 164 -28.24 7.73 -14.08
N PHE A 165 -26.93 7.55 -14.28
CA PHE A 165 -26.27 6.24 -14.14
C PHE A 165 -24.99 6.36 -13.31
N MET A 166 -24.65 5.30 -12.58
CA MET A 166 -23.39 5.17 -11.86
C MET A 166 -22.97 3.70 -11.82
N SER A 167 -21.71 3.40 -12.12
CA SER A 167 -21.10 2.10 -11.86
C SER A 167 -19.78 2.23 -11.12
N PHE A 168 -19.62 1.43 -10.07
CA PHE A 168 -18.35 1.27 -9.35
C PHE A 168 -17.67 -0.07 -9.63
N ARG A 169 -18.09 -0.77 -10.71
CA ARG A 169 -17.41 -1.95 -11.23
C ARG A 169 -15.95 -1.65 -11.53
N ASN A 170 -15.06 -2.48 -10.97
CA ASN A 170 -13.63 -2.38 -11.16
C ASN A 170 -13.05 -3.78 -11.40
N ARG A 171 -12.94 -4.16 -12.68
CA ARG A 171 -12.41 -5.45 -13.16
C ARG A 171 -11.55 -5.18 -14.39
N LEU A 172 -10.88 -6.20 -14.94
CA LEU A 172 -10.04 -5.98 -16.12
C LEU A 172 -10.92 -5.48 -17.27
N TYR A 173 -10.58 -4.30 -17.81
CA TYR A 173 -11.39 -3.56 -18.78
C TYR A 173 -12.79 -3.07 -18.30
N GLU A 174 -13.18 -3.27 -17.04
CA GLU A 174 -14.38 -2.65 -16.45
C GLU A 174 -13.97 -1.45 -15.58
N VAL A 175 -14.18 -0.22 -16.07
CA VAL A 175 -13.85 1.02 -15.34
C VAL A 175 -15.08 1.67 -14.68
N PRO A 176 -14.95 2.25 -13.47
CA PRO A 176 -16.02 3.03 -12.85
C PRO A 176 -16.34 4.32 -13.62
N PHE A 177 -17.63 4.58 -13.85
CA PHE A 177 -18.10 5.78 -14.53
C PHE A 177 -19.49 6.21 -14.08
N ALA A 178 -19.82 7.47 -14.32
CA ALA A 178 -21.15 8.05 -14.09
C ALA A 178 -21.70 8.73 -15.34
N VAL A 179 -23.03 8.85 -15.42
CA VAL A 179 -23.72 9.71 -16.39
C VAL A 179 -24.60 10.68 -15.61
N ILE A 180 -24.40 11.96 -15.87
CA ILE A 180 -25.02 13.10 -15.17
C ILE A 180 -25.68 14.01 -16.20
N ALA A 181 -26.92 14.44 -15.97
CA ALA A 181 -27.47 15.60 -16.66
C ALA A 181 -27.12 16.86 -15.87
N ASP A 182 -26.35 17.76 -16.48
CA ASP A 182 -25.92 19.03 -15.92
C ASP A 182 -26.78 20.15 -16.52
N HIS A 183 -27.70 20.69 -15.73
CA HIS A 183 -28.68 21.68 -16.19
C HIS A 183 -28.12 23.10 -16.23
N ASP A 184 -27.05 23.38 -15.46
CA ASP A 184 -26.35 24.67 -15.44
C ASP A 184 -25.59 24.90 -16.76
N ARG A 185 -24.93 23.85 -17.28
CA ARG A 185 -24.23 23.89 -18.58
C ARG A 185 -25.06 23.36 -19.74
N LYS A 186 -26.23 22.77 -19.48
CA LYS A 186 -27.07 22.04 -20.46
C LYS A 186 -26.25 20.96 -21.18
N SER A 187 -25.64 20.07 -20.41
CA SER A 187 -24.80 18.99 -20.92
C SER A 187 -25.10 17.65 -20.27
N ILE A 188 -25.07 16.57 -21.05
CA ILE A 188 -25.03 15.20 -20.54
C ILE A 188 -23.56 14.86 -20.37
N VAL A 189 -23.11 14.69 -19.13
CA VAL A 189 -21.72 14.46 -18.76
C VAL A 189 -21.50 12.99 -18.45
N ILE A 190 -20.73 12.29 -19.29
CA ILE A 190 -20.17 10.97 -19.00
C ILE A 190 -18.82 11.20 -18.32
N THR A 191 -18.67 10.78 -17.08
CA THR A 191 -17.45 11.01 -16.30
C THR A 191 -16.82 9.69 -15.84
N ILE A 192 -15.53 9.50 -16.12
CA ILE A 192 -14.82 8.22 -15.95
C ILE A 192 -13.68 8.35 -14.93
N ARG A 193 -13.63 7.43 -13.97
CA ARG A 193 -12.61 7.35 -12.92
C ARG A 193 -11.25 6.92 -13.49
N GLY A 194 -10.18 7.56 -13.05
CA GLY A 194 -8.80 7.16 -13.35
C GLY A 194 -8.17 6.21 -12.36
N SER A 195 -6.88 5.94 -12.57
CA SER A 195 -6.09 4.94 -11.87
C SER A 195 -6.12 5.09 -10.35
N CYS A 196 -6.82 4.19 -9.67
CA CYS A 196 -6.97 4.14 -8.22
C CYS A 196 -7.30 2.70 -7.74
N SER A 197 -6.74 1.70 -8.43
CA SER A 197 -6.77 0.27 -8.13
C SER A 197 -5.60 -0.41 -8.83
N LEU A 198 -5.23 -1.62 -8.41
CA LEU A 198 -4.21 -2.41 -9.11
C LEU A 198 -4.68 -2.87 -10.49
N ILE A 199 -5.99 -3.07 -10.67
CA ILE A 199 -6.59 -3.50 -11.95
C ILE A 199 -6.63 -2.32 -12.93
N ASP A 200 -6.87 -1.11 -12.41
CA ASP A 200 -6.71 0.12 -13.20
C ASP A 200 -5.26 0.18 -13.73
N LEU A 201 -4.26 0.05 -12.85
CA LEU A 201 -2.84 0.09 -13.21
C LEU A 201 -2.43 -1.01 -14.21
N VAL A 202 -2.98 -2.22 -14.11
CA VAL A 202 -2.76 -3.29 -15.11
C VAL A 202 -3.40 -2.96 -16.46
N THR A 203 -4.51 -2.21 -16.47
CA THR A 203 -5.15 -1.72 -17.70
C THR A 203 -4.38 -0.54 -18.32
N ASP A 204 -3.76 0.29 -17.49
CA ASP A 204 -2.95 1.49 -17.80
C ASP A 204 -1.51 1.15 -18.27
N LEU A 205 -1.00 -0.05 -17.93
CA LEU A 205 0.33 -0.54 -18.30
C LEU A 205 0.31 -1.68 -19.35
N SER A 206 -0.85 -2.01 -19.93
CA SER A 206 -0.97 -3.06 -20.95
C SER A 206 -0.32 -2.61 -22.27
N LEU A 207 0.82 -3.21 -22.60
CA LEU A 207 1.70 -2.82 -23.72
C LEU A 207 1.21 -3.22 -25.13
N GLU A 208 0.02 -3.79 -25.26
CA GLU A 208 -0.55 -4.17 -26.55
C GLU A 208 -1.36 -3.02 -27.16
N ASP A 209 -1.31 -2.93 -28.49
CA ASP A 209 -2.14 -2.03 -29.26
C ASP A 209 -3.20 -2.77 -30.08
N GLU A 210 -4.38 -2.17 -30.22
CA GLU A 210 -5.51 -2.73 -30.94
C GLU A 210 -5.98 -1.76 -32.03
N LEU A 211 -6.46 -2.31 -33.14
CA LEU A 211 -6.96 -1.52 -34.27
C LEU A 211 -8.32 -0.92 -33.91
N MET A 212 -8.42 0.41 -33.93
CA MET A 212 -9.66 1.12 -33.73
C MET A 212 -10.47 1.12 -35.03
N THR A 213 -11.27 0.07 -35.23
CA THR A 213 -12.26 -0.04 -36.30
C THR A 213 -13.37 1.00 -36.11
N VAL A 214 -13.11 2.25 -36.51
CA VAL A 214 -14.18 3.20 -36.83
C VAL A 214 -14.72 2.80 -38.19
N ASP A 215 -16.02 2.56 -38.27
CA ASP A 215 -16.67 2.13 -39.52
C ASP A 215 -16.75 3.31 -40.49
N VAL A 216 -15.82 3.36 -41.46
CA VAL A 216 -15.59 4.51 -42.35
C VAL A 216 -16.81 4.76 -43.25
N ASP A 217 -17.51 3.70 -43.65
CA ASP A 217 -18.72 3.75 -44.47
C ASP A 217 -19.89 4.48 -43.77
N GLN A 218 -19.85 4.63 -42.44
CA GLN A 218 -20.93 5.24 -41.65
C GLN A 218 -20.63 6.68 -41.17
N ASP A 219 -19.37 7.12 -41.14
CA ASP A 219 -19.03 8.51 -40.77
C ASP A 219 -19.05 9.42 -42.01
N ALA A 220 -20.10 10.23 -42.15
CA ALA A 220 -20.30 11.15 -43.28
C ALA A 220 -19.18 12.19 -43.48
N THR A 221 -18.27 12.33 -42.51
CA THR A 221 -17.07 13.18 -42.58
C THR A 221 -15.88 12.45 -43.18
N LEU A 222 -15.79 11.13 -42.97
CA LEU A 222 -14.65 10.29 -43.38
C LEU A 222 -14.93 9.55 -44.70
N SER A 223 -16.19 9.20 -44.98
CA SER A 223 -16.63 8.55 -46.23
C SER A 223 -16.49 9.42 -47.49
N GLN A 224 -16.06 10.67 -47.34
CA GLN A 224 -15.71 11.57 -48.45
C GLN A 224 -14.19 11.77 -48.62
N ASP A 225 -13.37 11.32 -47.65
CA ASP A 225 -11.92 11.52 -47.67
C ASP A 225 -11.18 10.31 -48.26
N SER A 226 -11.05 10.33 -49.59
CA SER A 226 -10.36 9.29 -50.37
C SER A 226 -8.85 9.12 -50.09
N GLU A 227 -8.25 9.89 -49.18
CA GLU A 227 -6.91 9.61 -48.66
C GLU A 227 -6.91 8.64 -47.47
N ILE A 228 -8.01 8.53 -46.70
CA ILE A 228 -8.07 7.70 -45.49
C ILE A 228 -7.95 6.20 -45.84
N ASP A 229 -8.72 5.74 -46.83
CA ASP A 229 -8.61 4.37 -47.41
C ASP A 229 -7.19 4.02 -47.91
N ARG A 230 -6.35 5.04 -48.15
CA ARG A 230 -4.96 4.86 -48.61
C ARG A 230 -3.92 5.03 -47.51
N ARG A 231 -4.30 5.46 -46.29
CA ARG A 231 -3.36 5.94 -45.25
C ARG A 231 -3.48 5.29 -43.88
N GLY A 232 -4.06 4.08 -43.84
CA GLY A 232 -3.67 3.06 -42.89
C GLY A 232 -4.35 3.08 -41.52
N GLU A 233 -4.06 2.01 -40.78
CA GLU A 233 -4.83 1.58 -39.61
C GLU A 233 -4.61 2.51 -38.40
N VAL A 234 -5.70 3.08 -37.85
CA VAL A 234 -5.64 3.81 -36.57
C VAL A 234 -5.54 2.80 -35.43
N ARG A 235 -4.32 2.57 -34.92
CA ARG A 235 -4.07 1.73 -33.74
C ARG A 235 -4.07 2.60 -32.46
N VAL A 236 -4.54 2.02 -31.36
CA VAL A 236 -4.71 2.69 -30.06
C VAL A 236 -4.39 1.73 -28.91
N HIS A 237 -4.21 2.25 -27.70
CA HIS A 237 -3.93 1.44 -26.50
C HIS A 237 -5.04 0.41 -26.22
N ARG A 238 -4.70 -0.88 -26.25
CA ARG A 238 -5.69 -1.99 -26.21
C ARG A 238 -6.53 -2.01 -24.93
N GLY A 239 -5.89 -1.92 -23.77
CA GLY A 239 -6.58 -1.87 -22.47
C GLY A 239 -7.62 -0.76 -22.40
N MET A 240 -7.26 0.45 -22.83
CA MET A 240 -8.15 1.61 -22.81
C MET A 240 -9.29 1.51 -23.83
N LEU A 241 -9.04 0.97 -25.04
CA LEU A 241 -10.08 0.75 -26.04
C LEU A 241 -11.12 -0.27 -25.56
N ARG A 242 -10.69 -1.34 -24.88
CA ARG A 242 -11.58 -2.36 -24.32
C ARG A 242 -12.46 -1.77 -23.21
N SER A 243 -11.89 -0.93 -22.34
CA SER A 243 -12.66 -0.15 -21.37
C SER A 243 -13.65 0.81 -22.02
N ALA A 244 -13.27 1.50 -23.10
CA ALA A 244 -14.15 2.41 -23.83
C ALA A 244 -15.33 1.67 -24.46
N ARG A 245 -15.08 0.52 -25.10
CA ARG A 245 -16.15 -0.36 -25.62
C ARG A 245 -17.05 -0.88 -24.50
N CYS A 246 -16.50 -1.30 -23.36
CA CYS A 246 -17.30 -1.74 -22.20
C CYS A 246 -18.27 -0.65 -21.71
N VAL A 247 -17.81 0.60 -21.61
CA VAL A 247 -18.66 1.75 -21.27
C VAL A 247 -19.73 2.00 -22.34
N PHE A 248 -19.35 1.99 -23.62
CA PHE A 248 -20.26 2.14 -24.77
C PHE A 248 -21.37 1.07 -24.79
N ASP A 249 -21.00 -0.20 -24.62
CA ASP A 249 -21.93 -1.33 -24.54
C ASP A 249 -22.92 -1.18 -23.37
N ILE A 250 -22.45 -0.70 -22.21
CA ILE A 250 -23.32 -0.44 -21.04
C ILE A 250 -24.28 0.72 -21.32
N LEU A 251 -23.83 1.80 -21.96
CA LEU A 251 -24.68 2.94 -22.35
C LEU A 251 -25.78 2.50 -23.31
N ASN A 252 -25.42 1.75 -24.35
CA ASN A 252 -26.34 1.33 -25.41
C ASN A 252 -27.29 0.22 -24.97
N LYS A 253 -26.81 -0.80 -24.26
CA LYS A 253 -27.65 -1.89 -23.72
C LYS A 253 -28.73 -1.40 -22.76
N ASN A 254 -28.45 -0.34 -22.01
CA ASN A 254 -29.37 0.28 -21.06
C ASN A 254 -30.07 1.54 -21.61
N LYS A 255 -29.82 1.92 -22.87
CA LYS A 255 -30.37 3.10 -23.54
C LYS A 255 -30.18 4.46 -22.82
N ILE A 256 -29.18 4.55 -21.95
CA ILE A 256 -29.00 5.67 -21.00
C ILE A 256 -28.94 7.03 -21.72
N LEU A 257 -28.22 7.13 -22.84
CA LEU A 257 -28.14 8.38 -23.60
C LEU A 257 -29.46 8.71 -24.31
N ASN A 258 -30.11 7.72 -24.93
CA ASN A 258 -31.39 7.91 -25.63
C ASN A 258 -32.47 8.47 -24.71
N ASP A 259 -32.66 7.89 -23.52
CA ASP A 259 -33.66 8.33 -22.56
C ASP A 259 -33.35 9.76 -22.03
N LEU A 260 -32.06 10.11 -21.93
CA LEU A 260 -31.62 11.46 -21.55
C LEU A 260 -31.80 12.49 -22.66
N PHE A 261 -31.54 12.15 -23.92
CA PHE A 261 -31.77 13.04 -25.06
C PHE A 261 -33.25 13.23 -25.38
N ILE A 262 -34.10 12.22 -25.15
CA ILE A 262 -35.56 12.36 -25.19
C ILE A 262 -36.02 13.40 -24.15
N SER A 263 -35.42 13.37 -22.95
CA SER A 263 -35.76 14.27 -21.85
C SER A 263 -35.12 15.67 -21.99
N ASN A 264 -33.95 15.76 -22.63
CA ASN A 264 -33.11 16.95 -22.73
C ASN A 264 -32.57 17.17 -24.17
N PRO A 265 -33.42 17.33 -25.20
CA PRO A 265 -33.02 17.30 -26.61
C PRO A 265 -32.12 18.46 -27.09
N THR A 266 -31.83 19.43 -26.22
CA THR A 266 -30.95 20.58 -26.51
C THR A 266 -29.60 20.49 -25.79
N TYR A 267 -29.32 19.40 -25.08
CA TYR A 267 -28.12 19.28 -24.26
C TYR A 267 -26.93 18.76 -25.06
N GLN A 268 -25.73 19.14 -24.66
CA GLN A 268 -24.49 18.70 -25.30
C GLN A 268 -23.90 17.46 -24.62
N LEU A 269 -23.48 16.46 -25.40
CA LEU A 269 -22.71 15.34 -24.85
C LEU A 269 -21.28 15.80 -24.51
N VAL A 270 -20.86 15.56 -23.27
CA VAL A 270 -19.50 15.82 -22.79
C VAL A 270 -18.98 14.55 -22.13
N VAL A 271 -17.76 14.16 -22.46
CA VAL A 271 -17.00 13.14 -21.75
C VAL A 271 -15.90 13.83 -20.94
N CYS A 272 -15.64 13.36 -19.72
CA CYS A 272 -14.47 13.80 -18.97
C CYS A 272 -13.86 12.67 -18.15
N GLY A 273 -12.56 12.76 -17.89
CA GLY A 273 -11.87 11.78 -17.08
C GLY A 273 -10.49 12.27 -16.67
N HIS A 274 -9.92 11.60 -15.67
CA HIS A 274 -8.59 11.87 -15.14
C HIS A 274 -7.71 10.62 -15.31
N SER A 275 -6.39 10.75 -15.53
CA SER A 275 -5.47 9.60 -15.63
C SER A 275 -5.97 8.55 -16.64
N LEU A 276 -5.94 7.25 -16.37
CA LEU A 276 -6.57 6.20 -17.20
C LEU A 276 -7.96 6.56 -17.73
N GLY A 277 -8.82 7.17 -16.88
CA GLY A 277 -10.18 7.57 -17.25
C GLY A 277 -10.23 8.67 -18.30
N ALA A 278 -9.18 9.49 -18.40
CA ALA A 278 -9.00 10.48 -19.46
C ALA A 278 -8.67 9.81 -20.81
N GLY A 279 -7.79 8.80 -20.79
CA GLY A 279 -7.47 7.99 -21.97
C GLY A 279 -8.67 7.19 -22.48
N VAL A 280 -9.38 6.51 -21.57
CA VAL A 280 -10.64 5.80 -21.87
C VAL A 280 -11.72 6.75 -22.35
N GLY A 281 -11.88 7.92 -21.73
CA GLY A 281 -12.86 8.94 -22.14
C GLY A 281 -12.59 9.49 -23.55
N SER A 282 -11.32 9.64 -23.92
CA SER A 282 -10.91 10.08 -25.26
C SER A 282 -11.27 9.03 -26.33
N LEU A 283 -11.01 7.75 -26.06
CA LEU A 283 -11.39 6.66 -26.97
C LEU A 283 -12.92 6.44 -27.02
N LEU A 284 -13.62 6.56 -25.89
CA LEU A 284 -15.08 6.53 -25.85
C LEU A 284 -15.69 7.67 -26.67
N THR A 285 -15.08 8.86 -26.65
CA THR A 285 -15.52 10.00 -27.46
C THR A 285 -15.42 9.70 -28.96
N MET A 286 -14.38 8.97 -29.39
CA MET A 286 -14.24 8.52 -30.78
C MET A 286 -15.22 7.41 -31.19
N LEU A 287 -15.76 6.63 -30.24
CA LEU A 287 -16.89 5.73 -30.51
C LEU A 287 -18.22 6.52 -30.58
N LEU A 288 -18.46 7.41 -29.61
CA LEU A 288 -19.70 8.18 -29.50
C LEU A 288 -19.90 9.22 -30.62
N LYS A 289 -18.84 9.73 -31.27
CA LYS A 289 -18.97 10.76 -32.31
C LYS A 289 -19.85 10.34 -33.49
N GLN A 290 -19.94 9.02 -33.78
CA GLN A 290 -20.75 8.49 -34.88
C GLN A 290 -22.25 8.74 -34.66
N GLU A 291 -22.74 8.53 -33.44
CA GLU A 291 -24.13 8.84 -33.04
C GLU A 291 -24.31 10.32 -32.62
N TYR A 292 -23.26 10.93 -32.04
CA TYR A 292 -23.30 12.27 -31.45
C TYR A 292 -22.16 13.18 -31.97
N PRO A 293 -22.22 13.70 -33.21
CA PRO A 293 -21.13 14.48 -33.82
C PRO A 293 -20.73 15.78 -33.10
N SER A 294 -21.48 16.20 -32.08
CA SER A 294 -21.20 17.37 -31.24
C SER A 294 -20.55 17.02 -29.89
N VAL A 295 -20.19 15.75 -29.65
CA VAL A 295 -19.51 15.30 -28.43
C VAL A 295 -18.18 16.01 -28.21
N ARG A 296 -17.78 16.21 -26.95
CA ARG A 296 -16.48 16.80 -26.56
C ARG A 296 -15.86 16.01 -25.41
N CYS A 297 -14.54 15.93 -25.35
CA CYS A 297 -13.81 15.34 -24.23
C CYS A 297 -12.91 16.34 -23.53
N TYR A 298 -12.93 16.34 -22.19
CA TYR A 298 -11.92 16.98 -21.35
C TYR A 298 -11.10 15.91 -20.61
N ALA A 299 -9.84 15.77 -21.01
CA ALA A 299 -8.92 14.73 -20.55
C ALA A 299 -7.85 15.34 -19.63
N PHE A 300 -7.87 14.98 -18.35
CA PHE A 300 -6.98 15.56 -17.33
C PHE A 300 -5.87 14.58 -16.95
N ALA A 301 -4.61 15.04 -17.01
CA ALA A 301 -3.43 14.22 -16.80
C ALA A 301 -3.47 12.87 -17.58
N PRO A 302 -3.83 12.86 -18.88
CA PRO A 302 -4.05 11.62 -19.62
C PRO A 302 -2.75 10.85 -19.89
N PRO A 303 -2.77 9.50 -19.84
CA PRO A 303 -1.72 8.66 -20.42
C PRO A 303 -1.75 8.72 -21.95
N GLY A 304 -0.68 8.25 -22.59
CA GLY A 304 -0.65 8.10 -24.04
C GLY A 304 -1.57 6.97 -24.51
N CYS A 305 -2.54 7.26 -25.38
CA CYS A 305 -3.49 6.27 -25.88
C CYS A 305 -3.63 6.19 -27.42
N VAL A 306 -2.99 7.11 -28.17
CA VAL A 306 -3.08 7.23 -29.63
C VAL A 306 -1.73 6.93 -30.30
N ILE A 307 -1.72 6.22 -31.44
CA ILE A 307 -0.46 5.74 -32.05
C ILE A 307 -0.15 6.38 -33.41
N SER A 308 -1.16 6.67 -34.24
CA SER A 308 -0.95 7.29 -35.55
C SER A 308 -1.17 8.80 -35.53
N GLU A 309 -0.42 9.53 -36.36
CA GLU A 309 -0.56 10.99 -36.51
C GLU A 309 -1.97 11.36 -36.99
N PHE A 310 -2.56 10.55 -37.89
CA PHE A 310 -3.95 10.70 -38.34
C PHE A 310 -4.97 10.56 -37.20
N GLY A 311 -4.76 9.59 -36.28
CA GLY A 311 -5.60 9.45 -35.09
C GLY A 311 -5.48 10.64 -34.14
N GLN A 312 -4.29 11.26 -34.07
CA GLN A 312 -4.06 12.46 -33.26
C GLN A 312 -4.78 13.68 -33.81
N ASP A 313 -4.61 13.99 -35.10
CA ASP A 313 -5.25 15.15 -35.75
C ASP A 313 -6.78 15.04 -35.78
N GLU A 314 -7.34 13.83 -35.81
CA GLU A 314 -8.78 13.61 -35.63
C GLU A 314 -9.22 13.87 -34.18
N MET A 315 -8.51 13.35 -33.18
CA MET A 315 -8.84 13.63 -31.77
C MET A 315 -8.67 15.11 -31.40
N GLU A 316 -7.78 15.87 -32.06
CA GLU A 316 -7.64 17.32 -31.84
C GLU A 316 -8.89 18.16 -32.18
N LYS A 317 -9.89 17.58 -32.87
CA LYS A 317 -11.18 18.21 -33.13
C LYS A 317 -12.14 18.09 -31.94
N TYR A 318 -12.04 17.01 -31.16
CA TYR A 318 -13.02 16.56 -30.16
C TYR A 318 -12.50 16.48 -28.74
N VAL A 319 -11.18 16.36 -28.54
CA VAL A 319 -10.53 16.09 -27.24
C VAL A 319 -9.58 17.25 -26.89
N MET A 320 -9.79 17.84 -25.71
CA MET A 320 -8.88 18.78 -25.07
C MET A 320 -8.17 18.07 -23.93
N SER A 321 -6.84 18.06 -23.95
CA SER A 321 -6.00 17.42 -22.93
C SER A 321 -5.25 18.44 -22.10
N VAL A 322 -5.26 18.27 -20.78
CA VAL A 322 -4.57 19.14 -19.82
C VAL A 322 -3.47 18.35 -19.13
N VAL A 323 -2.22 18.80 -19.24
CA VAL A 323 -1.04 18.19 -18.59
C VAL A 323 -0.35 19.24 -17.72
N SER A 324 -0.05 18.90 -16.47
CA SER A 324 0.52 19.82 -15.47
C SER A 324 1.93 19.43 -15.04
N GLY A 325 2.82 20.43 -14.98
CA GLY A 325 4.15 20.30 -14.38
C GLY A 325 4.94 19.11 -14.89
N ASP A 326 5.47 18.30 -13.97
CA ASP A 326 6.36 17.19 -14.30
C ASP A 326 5.66 15.82 -14.37
N ASP A 327 4.32 15.78 -14.50
CA ASP A 327 3.51 14.55 -14.57
C ASP A 327 4.10 13.47 -15.51
N ILE A 328 4.42 12.30 -14.95
CA ILE A 328 4.99 11.12 -15.64
C ILE A 328 3.97 10.29 -16.43
N VAL A 329 2.68 10.28 -16.06
CA VAL A 329 1.70 9.32 -16.61
C VAL A 329 1.47 9.57 -18.10
N SER A 330 1.44 10.84 -18.50
CA SER A 330 1.47 11.28 -19.91
C SER A 330 2.66 10.78 -20.74
N ARG A 331 3.68 10.20 -20.08
CA ARG A 331 4.98 9.79 -20.64
C ARG A 331 5.25 8.29 -20.48
N MET A 332 4.32 7.49 -19.96
CA MET A 332 4.52 6.05 -19.70
C MET A 332 4.28 5.17 -20.94
N SER A 333 5.04 5.38 -22.03
CA SER A 333 5.08 4.43 -23.16
C SER A 333 6.23 3.42 -23.02
N PHE A 334 6.16 2.27 -23.71
CA PHE A 334 7.27 1.31 -23.77
C PHE A 334 8.57 1.96 -24.24
N GLN A 335 8.48 2.85 -25.24
CA GLN A 335 9.62 3.54 -25.83
C GLN A 335 10.21 4.57 -24.85
N SER A 336 9.36 5.29 -24.12
CA SER A 336 9.76 6.24 -23.09
C SER A 336 10.46 5.55 -21.91
N LEU A 337 9.95 4.38 -21.50
CA LEU A 337 10.60 3.52 -20.51
C LEU A 337 11.92 2.94 -21.04
N HIS A 338 11.99 2.52 -22.31
CA HIS A 338 13.23 2.04 -22.92
C HIS A 338 14.29 3.15 -23.02
N ARG A 339 13.92 4.39 -23.35
CA ARG A 339 14.86 5.53 -23.34
C ARG A 339 15.35 5.84 -21.92
N LEU A 340 14.48 5.74 -20.92
CA LEU A 340 14.87 5.87 -19.51
C LEU A 340 15.85 4.76 -19.09
N ARG A 341 15.61 3.50 -19.49
CA ARG A 341 16.53 2.37 -19.28
C ARG A 341 17.90 2.65 -19.89
N GLU A 342 17.94 3.00 -21.18
CA GLU A 342 19.19 3.30 -21.90
C GLU A 342 19.98 4.42 -21.21
N ARG A 343 19.31 5.50 -20.83
CA ARG A 343 19.93 6.63 -20.12
C ARG A 343 20.47 6.22 -18.75
N VAL A 344 19.72 5.43 -17.98
CA VAL A 344 20.17 4.88 -16.69
C VAL A 344 21.41 3.99 -16.89
N PHE A 345 21.45 3.17 -17.94
CA PHE A 345 22.58 2.30 -18.26
C PHE A 345 23.82 3.07 -18.73
N GLN A 346 23.64 4.09 -19.58
CA GLN A 346 24.71 4.97 -20.05
C GLN A 346 25.37 5.73 -18.88
N GLU A 347 24.58 6.30 -17.99
CA GLU A 347 25.07 7.02 -16.80
C GLU A 347 25.82 6.07 -15.83
N LEU A 348 25.31 4.86 -15.60
CA LEU A 348 26.00 3.82 -14.82
C LEU A 348 27.33 3.39 -15.45
N THR A 349 27.38 3.28 -16.78
CA THR A 349 28.57 2.87 -17.52
C THR A 349 29.64 3.96 -17.55
N ALA A 350 29.22 5.23 -17.64
CA ALA A 350 30.12 6.39 -17.61
C ALA A 350 30.67 6.68 -16.20
N CYS A 351 29.91 6.40 -15.14
CA CYS A 351 30.31 6.77 -13.78
C CYS A 351 31.43 5.87 -13.24
N GLN A 352 32.55 6.49 -12.86
CA GLN A 352 33.68 5.81 -12.21
C GLN A 352 33.65 5.88 -10.67
N ARG A 353 32.59 6.45 -10.07
CA ARG A 353 32.47 6.59 -8.60
C ARG A 353 31.95 5.31 -7.96
N ALA A 354 32.30 5.09 -6.69
CA ALA A 354 31.82 3.92 -5.97
C ALA A 354 30.31 4.03 -5.69
N LYS A 355 29.57 2.93 -5.87
CA LYS A 355 28.09 2.88 -5.73
C LYS A 355 27.55 3.53 -4.45
N HIS A 356 28.24 3.35 -3.32
CA HIS A 356 27.83 3.96 -2.05
C HIS A 356 27.93 5.49 -2.05
N GLU A 357 28.89 6.08 -2.75
CA GLU A 357 28.99 7.53 -2.89
C GLU A 357 27.86 8.09 -3.74
N ILE A 358 27.52 7.42 -4.84
CA ILE A 358 26.42 7.81 -5.72
C ILE A 358 25.10 7.83 -4.94
N LEU A 359 24.83 6.77 -4.18
CA LEU A 359 23.63 6.67 -3.35
C LEU A 359 23.60 7.74 -2.24
N ILE A 360 24.69 7.94 -1.49
CA ILE A 360 24.75 8.90 -0.38
C ILE A 360 24.68 10.35 -0.90
N ARG A 361 25.56 10.72 -1.83
CA ARG A 361 25.67 12.09 -2.37
C ARG A 361 24.44 12.44 -3.22
N GLY A 362 23.96 11.50 -4.05
CA GLY A 362 22.80 11.70 -4.92
C GLY A 362 21.51 11.89 -4.12
N VAL A 363 21.26 11.10 -3.07
CA VAL A 363 20.11 11.33 -2.18
C VAL A 363 20.25 12.66 -1.42
N TYR A 364 21.46 13.02 -0.98
CA TYR A 364 21.68 14.31 -0.31
C TYR A 364 21.36 15.52 -1.22
N GLN A 365 21.80 15.48 -2.48
CA GLN A 365 21.55 16.53 -3.46
C GLN A 365 20.07 16.66 -3.89
N LEU A 366 19.20 15.68 -3.63
CA LEU A 366 17.74 15.83 -3.80
C LEU A 366 17.12 16.80 -2.80
N PHE A 367 17.74 16.98 -1.62
CA PHE A 367 17.16 17.74 -0.51
C PHE A 367 17.95 19.00 -0.11
N PHE A 368 19.23 19.12 -0.51
CA PHE A 368 20.12 20.20 -0.06
C PHE A 368 20.83 20.90 -1.24
N LYS A 369 20.59 22.21 -1.37
CA LYS A 369 20.96 23.05 -2.53
C LYS A 369 22.40 23.64 -2.47
N TYR A 370 23.31 23.02 -1.71
CA TYR A 370 24.63 23.61 -1.39
C TYR A 370 25.72 23.17 -2.39
N PRO A 371 26.61 24.08 -2.84
CA PRO A 371 27.56 23.79 -3.92
C PRO A 371 28.73 22.90 -3.46
N TRP A 372 28.78 21.68 -3.99
CA TRP A 372 29.99 20.86 -4.05
C TRP A 372 30.49 20.90 -5.50
N GLN A 373 31.79 21.16 -5.71
CA GLN A 373 32.33 21.48 -7.04
C GLN A 373 32.54 20.26 -7.96
N ASP A 374 32.34 19.03 -7.46
CA ASP A 374 32.60 17.78 -8.19
C ASP A 374 31.32 17.06 -8.67
N GLU A 375 30.98 17.21 -9.95
CA GLU A 375 29.83 16.57 -10.63
C GLU A 375 29.73 15.05 -10.36
N LEU A 376 28.51 14.49 -10.26
CA LEU A 376 28.30 13.06 -9.92
C LEU A 376 28.47 12.11 -11.11
N SER A 377 27.95 12.47 -12.27
CA SER A 377 28.29 11.85 -13.55
C SER A 377 29.51 12.55 -14.16
N GLY A 378 30.15 11.94 -15.15
CA GLY A 378 31.35 12.54 -15.74
C GLY A 378 31.79 11.90 -17.06
N ILE A 379 31.76 12.69 -18.12
CA ILE A 379 32.55 12.50 -19.34
C ILE A 379 33.13 13.87 -19.72
N PRO A 380 34.46 14.06 -19.77
CA PRO A 380 35.06 15.24 -20.37
C PRO A 380 34.73 15.27 -21.87
N ARG A 381 34.23 16.40 -22.38
CA ARG A 381 33.76 16.56 -23.77
C ARG A 381 34.72 15.92 -24.81
N PRO A 382 34.27 14.91 -25.57
CA PRO A 382 34.86 14.63 -26.87
C PRO A 382 34.59 15.83 -27.79
N SER A 383 35.55 16.18 -28.63
CA SER A 383 35.30 17.04 -29.79
C SER A 383 34.37 16.34 -30.79
N SER A 384 33.67 17.12 -31.60
CA SER A 384 32.90 16.59 -32.74
C SER A 384 33.81 15.81 -33.70
N ASP A 385 33.58 14.50 -33.83
CA ASP A 385 33.26 13.83 -35.10
C ASP A 385 33.28 12.28 -34.99
N SER A 386 32.41 11.62 -35.78
CA SER A 386 32.35 10.16 -36.05
C SER A 386 31.82 9.21 -34.91
N PRO A 387 31.32 7.98 -35.24
CA PRO A 387 30.24 7.36 -34.45
C PRO A 387 30.44 5.94 -33.88
N THR A 388 29.83 5.69 -32.72
CA THR A 388 29.12 4.45 -32.31
C THR A 388 29.70 3.07 -32.69
N ALA A 389 30.96 2.77 -32.37
CA ALA A 389 31.56 1.44 -32.64
C ALA A 389 32.08 0.67 -31.41
N ASP A 390 32.62 1.33 -30.38
CA ASP A 390 33.52 0.69 -29.40
C ASP A 390 32.90 0.25 -28.04
N LEU A 391 31.57 0.23 -27.90
CA LEU A 391 30.96 -0.04 -26.58
C LEU A 391 31.11 -1.50 -26.12
N GLU A 392 31.06 -2.49 -27.03
CA GLU A 392 31.26 -3.90 -26.68
C GLU A 392 32.71 -4.23 -26.31
N SER A 393 33.68 -3.55 -26.94
CA SER A 393 35.12 -3.70 -26.71
C SER A 393 35.49 -3.50 -25.22
N ALA A 394 34.87 -2.50 -24.58
CA ALA A 394 35.07 -2.19 -23.17
C ALA A 394 34.48 -3.24 -22.18
N LEU A 395 33.51 -4.06 -22.62
CA LEU A 395 32.85 -5.04 -21.74
C LEU A 395 33.69 -6.30 -21.50
N LEU A 396 34.54 -6.68 -22.46
CA LEU A 396 35.37 -7.89 -22.36
C LEU A 396 36.53 -7.74 -21.36
N THR A 397 37.11 -6.55 -21.22
CA THR A 397 38.32 -6.34 -20.41
C THR A 397 38.08 -6.26 -18.90
N ARG A 398 36.85 -6.02 -18.43
CA ARG A 398 36.50 -6.00 -16.99
C ARG A 398 36.13 -7.34 -16.37
N ARG A 399 36.06 -8.45 -17.14
CA ARG A 399 35.61 -9.76 -16.62
C ARG A 399 36.64 -10.54 -15.79
N ASN A 400 37.93 -10.22 -15.87
CA ASN A 400 39.01 -11.03 -15.28
C ASN A 400 39.49 -10.52 -13.91
N SER A 401 38.67 -10.66 -12.86
CA SER A 401 39.13 -10.36 -11.48
C SER A 401 38.65 -11.30 -10.36
N TYR A 402 38.22 -12.53 -10.65
CA TYR A 402 38.13 -13.63 -9.65
C TYR A 402 38.20 -15.02 -10.30
N GLY A 403 39.27 -15.79 -10.00
CA GLY A 403 39.38 -17.23 -10.32
C GLY A 403 39.80 -17.57 -11.75
N SER A 404 40.42 -18.74 -11.94
CA SER A 404 41.03 -19.17 -13.21
C SER A 404 40.74 -20.62 -13.58
N ALA A 405 40.39 -20.87 -14.85
CA ALA A 405 40.61 -22.13 -15.56
C ALA A 405 40.59 -21.87 -17.09
N ASN A 406 41.18 -22.77 -17.87
CA ASN A 406 41.16 -22.70 -19.34
C ASN A 406 39.77 -23.08 -19.89
N ASP A 407 39.34 -22.47 -21.00
CA ASP A 407 39.49 -23.09 -22.33
C ASP A 407 39.06 -22.14 -23.46
N ALA A 408 39.47 -22.45 -24.70
CA ALA A 408 39.37 -21.55 -25.85
C ALA A 408 38.20 -21.88 -26.79
N ALA A 409 37.06 -21.20 -26.64
CA ALA A 409 35.98 -21.18 -27.63
C ALA A 409 35.03 -19.98 -27.43
N ALA A 410 35.33 -18.82 -28.02
CA ALA A 410 34.41 -17.69 -28.11
C ALA A 410 34.81 -16.75 -29.27
N ASN A 411 34.12 -16.86 -30.42
CA ASN A 411 34.30 -15.96 -31.57
C ASN A 411 33.00 -15.67 -32.33
N ASP A 412 31.86 -16.03 -31.74
CA ASP A 412 30.51 -15.71 -32.22
C ASP A 412 29.90 -14.63 -31.31
N PRO A 413 29.23 -13.59 -31.86
CA PRO A 413 28.51 -12.61 -31.06
C PRO A 413 27.25 -13.22 -30.41
N PRO A 414 26.81 -12.72 -29.24
CA PRO A 414 25.60 -13.23 -28.58
C PRO A 414 24.37 -12.94 -29.45
N PRO A 415 23.50 -13.94 -29.73
CA PRO A 415 22.36 -13.74 -30.61
C PRO A 415 21.28 -12.88 -29.93
N SER A 416 21.07 -11.66 -30.42
CA SER A 416 19.98 -10.76 -30.01
C SER A 416 18.61 -11.42 -30.27
N ARG A 417 18.04 -12.04 -29.24
CA ARG A 417 17.11 -13.18 -29.42
C ARG A 417 15.65 -12.84 -29.73
N ASN A 418 15.28 -11.56 -29.85
CA ASN A 418 13.92 -11.18 -30.20
C ASN A 418 13.80 -9.84 -30.97
N PRO A 419 13.89 -9.85 -32.32
CA PRO A 419 13.81 -8.64 -33.16
C PRO A 419 12.42 -7.98 -33.22
N GLU A 420 11.40 -8.51 -32.54
CA GLU A 420 10.08 -7.86 -32.44
C GLU A 420 10.06 -6.64 -31.53
N HIS A 421 10.92 -6.58 -30.49
CA HIS A 421 10.88 -5.48 -29.51
C HIS A 421 11.15 -4.10 -30.13
N ASN A 422 12.00 -4.04 -31.16
CA ASN A 422 12.34 -2.79 -31.86
C ASN A 422 11.25 -2.30 -32.82
N LYS A 423 10.10 -3.01 -32.93
CA LYS A 423 8.98 -2.66 -33.82
C LYS A 423 7.76 -2.05 -33.11
N ARG A 424 7.72 -2.06 -31.77
CA ARG A 424 6.54 -1.56 -31.03
C ARG A 424 6.36 -0.06 -31.26
N LEU A 425 5.11 0.36 -31.50
CA LEU A 425 4.76 1.73 -31.90
C LEU A 425 4.62 2.66 -30.68
N GLN A 426 4.94 3.95 -30.85
CA GLN A 426 4.91 4.94 -29.77
C GLN A 426 3.48 5.48 -29.54
N LEU A 427 3.10 5.63 -28.27
CA LEU A 427 1.84 6.22 -27.83
C LEU A 427 2.00 7.72 -27.52
N TYR A 428 0.96 8.51 -27.84
CA TYR A 428 0.86 9.95 -27.59
C TYR A 428 -0.39 10.29 -26.75
N VAL A 429 -0.29 11.40 -26.01
CA VAL A 429 -1.43 12.02 -25.31
C VAL A 429 -2.53 12.38 -26.32
N PRO A 430 -3.79 11.97 -26.12
CA PRO A 430 -4.87 12.21 -27.09
C PRO A 430 -5.21 13.70 -27.23
N GLY A 431 -5.56 14.10 -28.45
CA GLY A 431 -6.16 15.43 -28.70
C GLY A 431 -5.25 16.63 -28.44
N ARG A 432 -5.88 17.81 -28.36
CA ARG A 432 -5.16 19.09 -28.38
C ARG A 432 -4.68 19.40 -26.97
N THR A 433 -3.37 19.37 -26.79
CA THR A 433 -2.75 19.39 -25.46
C THR A 433 -2.38 20.81 -25.03
N VAL A 434 -2.94 21.24 -23.89
CA VAL A 434 -2.46 22.39 -23.13
C VAL A 434 -1.57 21.92 -21.98
N TYR A 435 -0.38 22.48 -21.93
CA TYR A 435 0.59 22.30 -20.87
C TYR A 435 0.49 23.48 -19.89
N LEU A 436 0.39 23.16 -18.60
CA LEU A 436 0.34 24.13 -17.51
C LEU A 436 1.61 24.03 -16.68
N SER A 437 2.39 25.10 -16.64
CA SER A 437 3.58 25.20 -15.79
C SER A 437 3.55 26.42 -14.91
N SER A 438 4.17 26.34 -13.73
CA SER A 438 4.40 27.50 -12.87
C SER A 438 5.88 27.81 -12.75
N GLN A 439 6.23 29.09 -12.90
CA GLN A 439 7.56 29.65 -12.68
C GLN A 439 7.39 30.91 -11.83
N ASP A 440 8.18 31.03 -10.76
CA ASP A 440 8.18 32.16 -9.81
C ASP A 440 6.80 32.60 -9.31
N GLY A 441 5.87 31.64 -9.17
CA GLY A 441 4.50 31.86 -8.69
C GLY A 441 3.49 32.26 -9.76
N VAL A 442 3.95 32.65 -10.96
CA VAL A 442 3.08 32.85 -12.14
C VAL A 442 2.74 31.48 -12.74
N THR A 443 1.56 31.34 -13.33
CA THR A 443 1.15 30.14 -14.09
C THR A 443 1.02 30.50 -15.57
N SER A 444 1.60 29.69 -16.45
CA SER A 444 1.52 29.86 -17.91
C SER A 444 0.72 28.72 -18.54
N GLU A 445 -0.19 29.04 -19.46
CA GLU A 445 -0.69 28.07 -20.43
C GLU A 445 0.17 28.07 -21.70
N THR A 446 0.46 26.88 -22.23
CA THR A 446 1.17 26.70 -23.50
C THR A 446 0.49 25.57 -24.27
N TRP A 447 0.17 25.79 -25.54
CA TRP A 447 -0.45 24.75 -26.38
C TRP A 447 0.64 24.04 -27.16
N ILE A 448 0.80 22.73 -26.95
CA ILE A 448 2.05 22.01 -27.28
C ILE A 448 1.83 20.88 -28.29
N ASP A 449 2.89 20.52 -29.01
CA ASP A 449 2.95 19.24 -29.72
C ASP A 449 3.03 18.08 -28.70
N PRO A 450 2.11 17.09 -28.71
CA PRO A 450 2.18 15.91 -27.84
C PRO A 450 3.50 15.14 -27.92
N LYS A 451 4.25 15.24 -29.01
CA LYS A 451 5.60 14.64 -29.16
C LYS A 451 6.60 15.19 -28.13
N CYS A 452 6.39 16.38 -27.58
CA CYS A 452 7.21 16.93 -26.50
C CYS A 452 7.07 16.16 -25.16
N LEU A 453 6.02 15.35 -24.99
CA LEU A 453 5.80 14.52 -23.79
C LEU A 453 6.38 13.10 -23.92
N SER A 454 7.18 12.84 -24.96
CA SER A 454 7.63 11.49 -25.31
C SER A 454 8.72 10.89 -24.39
N ASP A 455 9.32 11.66 -23.49
CA ASP A 455 10.39 11.21 -22.59
C ASP A 455 10.06 11.47 -21.11
N VAL A 456 10.29 10.46 -20.26
CA VAL A 456 10.04 10.52 -18.81
C VAL A 456 10.95 11.55 -18.14
N LYS A 457 10.36 12.61 -17.58
CA LYS A 457 11.09 13.61 -16.80
C LYS A 457 11.31 13.14 -15.36
N LEU A 458 12.57 12.97 -14.98
CA LEU A 458 12.96 12.72 -13.59
C LEU A 458 12.95 14.04 -12.81
N SER A 459 11.99 14.19 -11.89
CA SER A 459 11.79 15.35 -11.03
C SER A 459 11.10 14.92 -9.72
N VAL A 460 11.12 15.77 -8.70
CA VAL A 460 10.57 15.45 -7.36
C VAL A 460 9.06 15.71 -7.29
N SER A 461 8.52 16.61 -8.13
CA SER A 461 7.08 16.94 -8.16
C SER A 461 6.23 16.01 -9.05
N VAL A 462 6.88 15.14 -9.83
CA VAL A 462 6.29 14.22 -10.82
C VAL A 462 4.98 13.55 -10.36
N LEU A 463 4.98 12.97 -9.15
CA LEU A 463 3.82 12.24 -8.62
C LEU A 463 2.78 13.14 -7.95
N SER A 464 3.15 14.35 -7.52
CA SER A 464 2.17 15.33 -7.02
C SER A 464 1.47 16.07 -8.15
N ASP A 465 2.19 16.37 -9.23
CA ASP A 465 1.69 17.15 -10.37
C ASP A 465 0.66 16.39 -11.21
N HIS A 466 0.68 15.05 -11.14
CA HIS A 466 -0.35 14.16 -11.70
C HIS A 466 -1.66 14.12 -10.88
N LEU A 467 -1.68 14.55 -9.62
CA LEU A 467 -2.90 14.44 -8.81
C LEU A 467 -3.94 15.46 -9.27
N PRO A 468 -5.25 15.13 -9.30
CA PRO A 468 -6.27 16.05 -9.79
C PRO A 468 -6.32 17.36 -8.98
N ALA A 469 -5.83 17.34 -7.74
CA ALA A 469 -5.66 18.51 -6.88
C ALA A 469 -4.61 19.50 -7.40
N ALA A 470 -3.51 19.00 -8.00
CA ALA A 470 -2.47 19.83 -8.60
C ALA A 470 -2.91 20.33 -9.98
N VAL A 471 -3.53 19.47 -10.80
CA VAL A 471 -4.18 19.86 -12.06
C VAL A 471 -5.20 20.98 -11.80
N GLN A 472 -6.06 20.83 -10.78
CA GLN A 472 -7.05 21.83 -10.39
C GLN A 472 -6.36 23.12 -9.92
N LYS A 473 -5.38 23.05 -9.02
CA LYS A 473 -4.68 24.23 -8.52
C LYS A 473 -4.07 25.07 -9.66
N LEU A 474 -3.47 24.41 -10.66
CA LEU A 474 -2.84 25.07 -11.81
C LEU A 474 -3.87 25.56 -12.84
N LEU A 475 -4.99 24.85 -13.04
CA LEU A 475 -6.11 25.35 -13.85
C LEU A 475 -6.73 26.60 -13.21
N SER A 476 -7.01 26.55 -11.91
CA SER A 476 -7.58 27.68 -11.16
C SER A 476 -6.63 28.89 -11.15
N SER A 477 -5.31 28.70 -10.99
CA SER A 477 -4.36 29.84 -11.03
C SER A 477 -4.11 30.40 -12.43
N ALA A 478 -4.36 29.62 -13.49
CA ALA A 478 -4.38 30.13 -14.86
C ALA A 478 -5.71 30.83 -15.19
N SER A 479 -6.85 30.31 -14.72
CA SER A 479 -8.19 30.86 -14.97
C SER A 479 -8.51 32.11 -14.14
N SER A 480 -7.95 32.22 -12.93
CA SER A 480 -8.05 33.38 -12.02
C SER A 480 -7.08 34.51 -12.36
N SER A 481 -6.54 34.53 -13.58
CA SER A 481 -5.95 35.75 -14.16
C SER A 481 -7.01 36.84 -14.37
N ASP A 482 -8.31 36.49 -14.33
CA ASP A 482 -9.43 37.40 -14.11
C ASP A 482 -9.95 37.30 -12.64
N SER A 483 -9.96 38.44 -11.93
CA SER A 483 -10.71 38.76 -10.68
C SER A 483 -10.20 38.25 -9.30
N GLU A 484 -10.64 38.96 -8.24
CA GLU A 484 -10.01 39.02 -6.89
C GLU A 484 -10.59 38.04 -5.85
N PRO A 485 -9.84 37.72 -4.77
CA PRO A 485 -10.30 36.83 -3.69
C PRO A 485 -11.08 37.54 -2.57
N ASN A 486 -11.99 36.81 -1.91
CA ASN A 486 -12.75 37.28 -0.73
C ASN A 486 -12.75 36.20 0.39
N PRO A 487 -12.28 36.48 1.61
CA PRO A 487 -12.31 35.55 2.73
C PRO A 487 -13.57 35.72 3.59
N ASP A 488 -14.15 34.63 4.13
CA ASP A 488 -14.62 34.62 5.53
C ASP A 488 -15.14 33.26 6.10
N ASN A 489 -15.35 33.26 7.44
CA ASN A 489 -16.23 32.38 8.21
C ASN A 489 -15.85 30.90 8.46
N LEU A 490 -14.85 30.73 9.33
CA LEU A 490 -14.83 29.64 10.31
C LEU A 490 -15.96 29.77 11.34
N GLU A 491 -16.65 28.68 11.66
CA GLU A 491 -17.27 28.51 12.99
C GLU A 491 -17.57 27.02 13.26
N VAL A 492 -17.34 26.54 14.48
CA VAL A 492 -17.50 25.12 14.85
C VAL A 492 -18.18 25.00 16.21
N VAL A 493 -19.40 24.44 16.23
CA VAL A 493 -20.12 24.08 17.46
C VAL A 493 -19.75 22.65 17.84
N VAL A 494 -19.32 22.44 19.08
CA VAL A 494 -18.97 21.13 19.64
C VAL A 494 -20.08 20.66 20.58
N THR A 495 -20.58 19.45 20.38
CA THR A 495 -21.43 18.74 21.35
C THR A 495 -20.94 17.31 21.51
N SER A 496 -20.75 16.88 22.76
CA SER A 496 -20.24 15.55 23.11
C SER A 496 -21.12 14.90 24.18
N GLN A 497 -21.33 13.59 24.07
CA GLN A 497 -21.87 12.76 25.15
C GLN A 497 -20.97 11.52 25.32
N PRO A 498 -20.63 11.12 26.55
CA PRO A 498 -19.73 10.00 26.80
C PRO A 498 -20.43 8.64 26.78
N LEU A 499 -19.76 7.62 26.24
CA LEU A 499 -20.18 6.22 26.32
C LEU A 499 -20.00 5.69 27.75
N LYS A 500 -20.94 4.84 28.20
CA LYS A 500 -20.85 4.15 29.50
C LYS A 500 -20.14 2.80 29.35
N MET A 501 -18.90 2.71 29.82
CA MET A 501 -18.19 1.43 29.96
C MET A 501 -18.71 0.66 31.19
N ARG A 502 -18.82 -0.68 31.08
CA ARG A 502 -19.16 -1.56 32.21
C ARG A 502 -17.90 -2.24 32.72
N ILE A 503 -17.42 -1.80 33.89
CA ILE A 503 -16.30 -2.38 34.62
C ILE A 503 -16.79 -3.61 35.40
N LEU A 504 -15.99 -4.69 35.40
CA LEU A 504 -16.22 -5.92 36.16
C LEU A 504 -15.14 -6.11 37.24
N PRO A 505 -15.39 -6.91 38.31
CA PRO A 505 -14.43 -7.12 39.40
C PRO A 505 -13.13 -7.80 38.95
N ASN A 506 -12.04 -7.50 39.67
CA ASN A 506 -10.68 -7.98 39.40
C ASN A 506 -10.55 -9.51 39.44
N MET A 507 -9.59 -10.03 38.69
CA MET A 507 -9.21 -11.45 38.69
C MET A 507 -8.37 -11.82 39.93
N ASN A 508 -8.52 -13.04 40.44
CA ASN A 508 -7.64 -13.60 41.47
C ASN A 508 -6.58 -14.51 40.82
N LEU A 509 -5.32 -14.07 40.81
CA LEU A 509 -4.21 -14.82 40.22
C LEU A 509 -3.97 -16.18 40.91
N ASN A 510 -4.24 -16.28 42.22
CA ASN A 510 -4.03 -17.51 43.01
C ASN A 510 -5.01 -18.63 42.68
N THR A 511 -6.02 -18.38 41.85
CA THR A 511 -7.01 -19.37 41.41
C THR A 511 -7.20 -19.31 39.89
N LEU A 512 -6.14 -19.04 39.13
CA LEU A 512 -6.20 -18.84 37.67
C LEU A 512 -6.83 -20.02 36.92
N LYS A 513 -6.54 -21.25 37.31
CA LYS A 513 -7.07 -22.46 36.68
C LYS A 513 -8.57 -22.70 36.96
N ASP A 514 -9.00 -22.42 38.19
CA ASP A 514 -10.41 -22.53 38.61
C ASP A 514 -11.20 -21.24 38.34
N SER A 515 -10.54 -20.23 37.75
CA SER A 515 -11.16 -18.93 37.48
C SER A 515 -12.19 -19.02 36.36
N LYS A 516 -13.27 -18.27 36.54
CA LYS A 516 -14.30 -18.03 35.52
C LYS A 516 -13.81 -17.02 34.46
N LEU A 517 -12.57 -17.13 33.99
CA LEU A 517 -11.95 -16.23 33.01
C LEU A 517 -12.77 -16.06 31.72
N LEU A 518 -13.44 -17.14 31.30
CA LEU A 518 -14.33 -17.15 30.12
C LEU A 518 -15.69 -16.46 30.37
N GLU A 519 -16.08 -16.26 31.64
CA GLU A 519 -17.25 -15.48 32.06
C GLU A 519 -16.88 -14.04 32.46
N LEU A 520 -15.58 -13.75 32.65
CA LEU A 520 -15.06 -12.39 32.64
C LEU A 520 -15.13 -11.83 31.22
N SER A 521 -15.17 -10.51 31.15
CA SER A 521 -15.46 -9.80 29.91
C SER A 521 -14.30 -9.82 28.93
N SER A 522 -14.68 -9.74 27.64
CA SER A 522 -13.83 -10.05 26.50
C SER A 522 -12.60 -9.14 26.33
N HIS A 523 -12.62 -7.88 26.80
CA HIS A 523 -11.53 -6.91 26.66
C HIS A 523 -10.92 -6.50 28.01
N PHE A 524 -9.72 -5.91 27.97
CA PHE A 524 -9.07 -5.27 29.11
C PHE A 524 -8.63 -3.86 28.71
N VAL A 525 -9.25 -2.82 29.28
CA VAL A 525 -8.98 -1.40 28.93
C VAL A 525 -8.94 -0.56 30.19
N GLY A 526 -7.96 0.34 30.29
CA GLY A 526 -7.87 1.25 31.45
C GLY A 526 -7.71 0.51 32.78
N GLY A 527 -6.91 -0.57 32.80
CA GLY A 527 -6.67 -1.37 34.01
C GLY A 527 -7.79 -2.32 34.41
N ASN A 528 -8.85 -2.46 33.61
CA ASN A 528 -10.05 -3.21 33.99
C ASN A 528 -10.51 -4.16 32.90
N HIS A 529 -11.02 -5.33 33.30
CA HIS A 529 -11.87 -6.15 32.45
C HIS A 529 -13.14 -5.36 32.10
N VAL A 530 -13.38 -5.16 30.80
CA VAL A 530 -14.54 -4.45 30.27
C VAL A 530 -15.21 -5.26 29.17
N GLU A 531 -16.54 -5.28 29.18
CA GLU A 531 -17.30 -5.83 28.06
C GLU A 531 -17.59 -4.71 27.06
N PHE A 532 -17.40 -5.01 25.78
CA PHE A 532 -17.69 -4.11 24.68
C PHE A 532 -18.76 -4.74 23.78
N PRO A 533 -20.05 -4.59 24.13
CA PRO A 533 -21.14 -5.11 23.31
C PRO A 533 -21.06 -4.56 21.88
N SER A 534 -21.22 -5.47 20.92
CA SER A 534 -21.23 -5.23 19.48
C SER A 534 -22.00 -6.35 18.79
N ASP A 535 -22.51 -6.14 17.58
CA ASP A 535 -23.19 -7.21 16.84
C ASP A 535 -22.19 -8.23 16.23
N ARG A 536 -20.91 -7.85 16.15
CA ARG A 536 -19.79 -8.66 15.66
C ARG A 536 -19.24 -9.56 16.77
N LYS A 537 -19.79 -10.77 16.89
CA LYS A 537 -19.40 -11.81 17.86
C LYS A 537 -18.54 -12.91 17.25
N PHE A 538 -17.74 -13.59 18.08
CA PHE A 538 -16.99 -14.79 17.70
C PHE A 538 -16.96 -15.85 18.81
N PRO A 539 -16.91 -17.15 18.48
CA PRO A 539 -16.71 -18.21 19.45
C PRO A 539 -15.23 -18.31 19.84
N VAL A 540 -14.95 -18.44 21.13
CA VAL A 540 -13.68 -18.95 21.65
C VAL A 540 -13.79 -20.46 21.67
N ILE A 541 -12.87 -21.19 21.04
CA ILE A 541 -12.97 -22.65 20.84
C ILE A 541 -11.77 -23.34 21.48
N GLU A 542 -12.00 -24.50 22.11
CA GLU A 542 -10.94 -25.43 22.51
C GLU A 542 -10.51 -26.28 21.29
N PRO A 543 -9.30 -26.12 20.73
CA PRO A 543 -8.92 -26.80 19.48
C PRO A 543 -8.90 -28.33 19.58
N ARG A 544 -8.64 -28.86 20.78
CA ARG A 544 -8.63 -30.29 21.11
C ARG A 544 -9.97 -31.00 20.90
N SER A 545 -11.08 -30.31 21.16
CA SER A 545 -12.42 -30.91 21.25
C SER A 545 -13.45 -30.28 20.30
N GLY A 546 -13.13 -29.13 19.71
CA GLY A 546 -14.10 -28.29 18.97
C GLY A 546 -15.13 -27.61 19.88
N LYS A 547 -15.06 -27.79 21.21
CA LYS A 547 -16.01 -27.20 22.15
C LYS A 547 -15.87 -25.67 22.16
N THR A 548 -17.00 -24.98 22.00
CA THR A 548 -17.07 -23.54 22.28
C THR A 548 -16.94 -23.31 23.79
N LEU A 549 -15.91 -22.56 24.18
CA LEU A 549 -15.55 -22.19 25.54
C LEU A 549 -16.30 -20.92 25.99
N ALA A 550 -16.43 -19.94 25.10
CA ALA A 550 -17.15 -18.69 25.30
C ALA A 550 -17.63 -18.13 23.95
N THR A 551 -18.49 -17.11 23.99
CA THR A 551 -18.78 -16.25 22.84
C THR A 551 -18.45 -14.82 23.24
N TRP A 552 -17.47 -14.23 22.56
CA TRP A 552 -16.93 -12.89 22.84
C TRP A 552 -17.23 -11.92 21.70
N HIS A 553 -16.98 -10.64 21.94
CA HIS A 553 -17.24 -9.55 21.02
C HIS A 553 -15.95 -9.06 20.35
N PHE A 554 -16.03 -8.59 19.10
CA PHE A 554 -14.99 -7.77 18.51
C PHE A 554 -15.23 -6.29 18.82
N ALA A 555 -14.16 -5.56 19.13
CA ALA A 555 -14.24 -4.13 19.36
C ALA A 555 -14.60 -3.38 18.07
N THR A 556 -15.56 -2.47 18.18
CA THR A 556 -15.92 -1.51 17.12
C THR A 556 -14.92 -0.35 17.08
N ARG A 557 -14.95 0.42 16.00
CA ARG A 557 -14.13 1.62 15.80
C ARG A 557 -14.15 2.60 17.00
N ASP A 558 -15.32 2.85 17.59
CA ASP A 558 -15.47 3.78 18.71
C ASP A 558 -14.84 3.22 20.01
N GLN A 559 -14.85 1.90 20.16
CA GLN A 559 -14.21 1.19 21.26
C GLN A 559 -12.68 1.14 21.08
N VAL A 560 -12.19 1.04 19.83
CA VAL A 560 -10.78 1.23 19.47
C VAL A 560 -10.32 2.65 19.79
N ASP A 561 -11.04 3.68 19.34
CA ASP A 561 -10.76 5.11 19.63
C ASP A 561 -10.72 5.39 21.14
N THR A 562 -11.70 4.88 21.89
CA THR A 562 -11.74 4.98 23.36
C THR A 562 -10.52 4.32 24.01
N THR A 563 -10.08 3.17 23.48
CA THR A 563 -8.89 2.46 23.96
C THR A 563 -7.60 3.23 23.63
N VAL A 564 -7.47 3.80 22.43
CA VAL A 564 -6.29 4.58 22.03
C VAL A 564 -6.18 5.87 22.83
N LYS A 565 -7.28 6.58 23.08
CA LYS A 565 -7.31 7.77 23.95
C LYS A 565 -6.91 7.45 25.38
N THR A 566 -7.40 6.31 25.91
CA THR A 566 -6.97 5.77 27.22
C THR A 566 -5.47 5.52 27.24
N ALA A 567 -4.94 4.79 26.25
CA ALA A 567 -3.52 4.46 26.15
C ALA A 567 -2.63 5.70 26.01
N LYS A 568 -3.00 6.68 25.17
CA LYS A 568 -2.27 7.95 25.00
C LYS A 568 -2.27 8.82 26.25
N SER A 569 -3.32 8.76 27.06
CA SER A 569 -3.38 9.46 28.36
C SER A 569 -2.41 8.84 29.37
N ALA A 570 -2.44 7.51 29.50
CA ALA A 570 -1.56 6.75 30.39
C ALA A 570 -0.08 6.84 29.98
N GLN A 571 0.21 6.78 28.68
CA GLN A 571 1.56 6.82 28.10
C GLN A 571 2.36 8.04 28.56
N LYS A 572 1.74 9.22 28.65
CA LYS A 572 2.40 10.45 29.10
C LYS A 572 2.95 10.32 30.53
N LYS A 573 2.23 9.61 31.41
CA LYS A 573 2.68 9.34 32.78
C LYS A 573 3.80 8.31 32.79
N TRP A 574 3.64 7.22 32.03
CA TRP A 574 4.63 6.15 31.96
C TRP A 574 5.97 6.60 31.34
N ALA A 575 5.94 7.45 30.31
CA ALA A 575 7.13 8.06 29.72
C ALA A 575 7.85 9.06 30.63
N ALA A 576 7.15 9.62 31.64
CA ALA A 576 7.71 10.55 32.61
C ALA A 576 8.34 9.83 33.84
N SER A 577 8.10 8.53 34.01
CA SER A 577 8.73 7.73 35.06
C SER A 577 10.25 7.64 34.91
N SER A 578 10.94 7.47 36.04
CA SER A 578 12.35 7.08 36.06
C SER A 578 12.54 5.67 35.47
N TRP A 579 13.79 5.33 35.15
CA TRP A 579 14.13 3.96 34.77
C TRP A 579 13.83 2.95 35.88
N MET A 580 14.07 3.31 37.15
CA MET A 580 13.94 2.40 38.28
C MET A 580 12.49 1.96 38.51
N GLU A 581 11.53 2.88 38.40
CA GLU A 581 10.10 2.56 38.50
C GLU A 581 9.64 1.59 37.39
N ARG A 582 10.25 1.66 36.20
CA ARG A 582 9.97 0.70 35.11
C ARG A 582 10.65 -0.65 35.33
N ASN A 583 11.90 -0.66 35.80
CA ASN A 583 12.60 -1.88 36.19
C ASN A 583 11.80 -2.70 37.22
N GLU A 584 11.27 -2.05 38.26
CA GLU A 584 10.53 -2.72 39.34
C GLU A 584 9.29 -3.46 38.82
N VAL A 585 8.46 -2.78 38.01
CA VAL A 585 7.26 -3.38 37.41
C VAL A 585 7.62 -4.53 36.46
N LEU A 586 8.65 -4.38 35.61
CA LEU A 586 9.06 -5.43 34.68
C LEU A 586 9.59 -6.67 35.41
N LYS A 587 10.41 -6.48 36.45
CA LYS A 587 10.93 -7.57 37.27
C LYS A 587 9.81 -8.31 38.01
N LYS A 588 8.91 -7.58 38.68
CA LYS A 588 7.77 -8.16 39.39
C LYS A 588 6.78 -8.87 38.45
N THR A 589 6.70 -8.44 37.18
CA THR A 589 5.97 -9.16 36.12
C THR A 589 6.61 -10.53 35.84
N ALA A 590 7.93 -10.61 35.74
CA ALA A 590 8.65 -11.87 35.56
C ALA A 590 8.45 -12.83 36.76
N ASP A 591 8.53 -12.31 37.98
CA ASP A 591 8.29 -13.11 39.21
C ASP A 591 6.86 -13.69 39.26
N LEU A 592 5.85 -12.89 38.88
CA LEU A 592 4.45 -13.36 38.80
C LEU A 592 4.22 -14.39 37.66
N LEU A 593 4.77 -14.14 36.47
CA LEU A 593 4.72 -15.10 35.35
C LEU A 593 5.34 -16.46 35.74
N LYS A 594 6.46 -16.43 36.48
CA LYS A 594 7.13 -17.64 36.99
C LYS A 594 6.28 -18.35 38.04
N THR A 595 5.65 -17.59 38.94
CA THR A 595 4.79 -18.12 40.02
C THR A 595 3.55 -18.83 39.47
N HIS A 596 2.86 -18.24 38.48
CA HIS A 596 1.63 -18.78 37.91
C HIS A 596 1.84 -19.64 36.65
N CYS A 597 3.10 -20.03 36.35
CA CYS A 597 3.49 -20.68 35.10
C CYS A 597 2.62 -21.90 34.71
N ASN A 598 2.27 -22.77 35.66
CA ASN A 598 1.44 -23.94 35.40
C ASN A 598 0.00 -23.58 34.98
N ASP A 599 -0.60 -22.56 35.57
CA ASP A 599 -1.99 -22.15 35.28
C ASP A 599 -2.07 -21.39 33.95
N ILE A 600 -1.05 -20.57 33.66
CA ILE A 600 -0.92 -19.88 32.38
C ILE A 600 -0.70 -20.91 31.25
N ALA A 601 0.19 -21.88 31.45
CA ALA A 601 0.44 -22.95 30.48
C ALA A 601 -0.80 -23.82 30.24
N TYR A 602 -1.60 -24.11 31.27
CA TYR A 602 -2.90 -24.77 31.13
C TYR A 602 -3.85 -23.97 30.21
N TRP A 603 -3.97 -22.65 30.41
CA TRP A 603 -4.81 -21.81 29.56
C TRP A 603 -4.29 -21.68 28.12
N GLU A 604 -2.96 -21.69 27.91
CA GLU A 604 -2.37 -21.72 26.57
C GLU A 604 -2.69 -23.05 25.86
N CYS A 605 -2.57 -24.20 26.55
CA CYS A 605 -2.99 -25.50 26.01
C CYS A 605 -4.48 -25.53 25.64
N VAL A 606 -5.37 -25.03 26.51
CA VAL A 606 -6.82 -25.00 26.27
C VAL A 606 -7.19 -24.05 25.13
N SER A 607 -6.51 -22.90 25.01
CA SER A 607 -6.83 -21.87 24.01
C SER A 607 -6.09 -21.98 22.67
N ASN A 608 -5.01 -22.77 22.57
CA ASN A 608 -4.20 -22.90 21.34
C ASN A 608 -3.95 -24.38 20.94
N GLY A 609 -4.01 -25.34 21.86
CA GLY A 609 -3.88 -26.77 21.56
C GLY A 609 -2.45 -27.33 21.52
N LYS A 610 -1.41 -26.54 21.82
CA LYS A 610 -0.04 -27.07 22.01
C LYS A 610 0.09 -27.94 23.27
N PRO A 611 1.01 -28.91 23.33
CA PRO A 611 1.25 -29.73 24.52
C PRO A 611 1.70 -28.92 25.74
N ILE A 612 1.36 -29.41 26.94
CA ILE A 612 1.64 -28.75 28.23
C ILE A 612 3.13 -28.54 28.52
N ALA A 613 4.00 -29.40 27.99
CA ALA A 613 5.45 -29.19 28.04
C ALA A 613 5.92 -28.00 27.19
N GLU A 614 5.31 -27.76 26.03
CA GLU A 614 5.61 -26.60 25.18
C GLU A 614 5.06 -25.32 25.80
N ALA A 615 3.82 -25.34 26.27
CA ALA A 615 3.20 -24.18 26.92
C ALA A 615 3.95 -23.71 28.18
N LYS A 616 4.52 -24.63 28.96
CA LYS A 616 5.42 -24.30 30.09
C LYS A 616 6.70 -23.60 29.61
N ALA A 617 7.30 -24.06 28.51
CA ALA A 617 8.48 -23.42 27.92
C ALA A 617 8.19 -22.01 27.39
N ASP A 618 7.03 -21.81 26.76
CA ASP A 618 6.58 -20.50 26.27
C ASP A 618 6.45 -19.48 27.41
N VAL A 619 5.87 -19.88 28.55
CA VAL A 619 5.73 -18.99 29.72
C VAL A 619 7.07 -18.72 30.40
N LEU A 620 7.98 -19.69 30.48
CA LEU A 620 9.35 -19.44 30.96
C LEU A 620 10.13 -18.50 30.03
N SER A 621 9.96 -18.62 28.71
CA SER A 621 10.48 -17.65 27.74
C SER A 621 9.93 -16.23 27.99
N CYS A 622 8.67 -16.10 28.43
CA CYS A 622 8.11 -14.81 28.84
C CYS A 622 8.78 -14.25 30.10
N VAL A 623 9.04 -15.10 31.12
CA VAL A 623 9.78 -14.73 32.35
C VAL A 623 11.16 -14.19 32.00
N ASP A 624 11.92 -14.90 31.16
CA ASP A 624 13.27 -14.49 30.78
C ASP A 624 13.27 -13.22 29.92
N THR A 625 12.24 -13.03 29.09
CA THR A 625 12.04 -11.79 28.32
C THR A 625 11.82 -10.58 29.25
N PHE A 626 10.93 -10.67 30.23
CA PHE A 626 10.70 -9.57 31.19
C PHE A 626 11.92 -9.32 32.09
N ASN A 627 12.63 -10.38 32.50
CA ASN A 627 13.90 -10.25 33.23
C ASN A 627 14.95 -9.50 32.40
N PHE A 628 15.16 -9.87 31.13
CA PHE A 628 16.12 -9.20 30.24
C PHE A 628 15.78 -7.71 30.07
N TYR A 629 14.54 -7.38 29.72
CA TYR A 629 14.12 -5.98 29.55
C TYR A 629 14.02 -5.19 30.86
N SER A 630 14.13 -5.84 32.03
CA SER A 630 14.37 -5.12 33.29
C SER A 630 15.82 -4.64 33.44
N GLY A 631 16.79 -5.15 32.66
CA GLY A 631 18.22 -4.83 32.78
C GLY A 631 18.76 -3.73 31.85
N ILE A 632 18.07 -3.42 30.74
CA ILE A 632 18.56 -2.60 29.62
C ILE A 632 18.73 -1.09 29.90
N GLY A 633 18.66 -0.63 31.15
CA GLY A 633 18.60 0.80 31.48
C GLY A 633 19.81 1.61 31.02
N HIS A 634 20.96 0.94 30.89
CA HIS A 634 22.21 1.49 30.40
C HIS A 634 22.22 1.65 28.86
N ASP A 635 21.55 0.76 28.12
CA ASP A 635 21.39 0.85 26.66
C ASP A 635 20.44 1.98 26.23
N LEU A 636 19.51 2.35 27.11
CA LEU A 636 18.57 3.46 26.92
C LEU A 636 19.22 4.85 27.04
N LEU A 637 20.50 4.93 27.41
CA LEU A 637 21.24 6.18 27.53
C LEU A 637 21.51 6.84 26.16
N GLY A 638 21.68 8.17 26.21
CA GLY A 638 22.14 8.96 25.07
C GLY A 638 23.66 9.06 24.98
N ARG A 639 24.16 9.81 24.00
CA ARG A 639 25.59 10.14 23.84
C ARG A 639 25.80 11.64 23.92
N HIS A 640 26.86 12.07 24.62
CA HIS A 640 27.38 13.43 24.53
C HIS A 640 28.40 13.52 23.40
N VAL A 641 28.40 14.63 22.66
CA VAL A 641 29.25 14.88 21.49
C VAL A 641 29.81 16.31 21.60
N PRO A 642 31.09 16.49 21.96
CA PRO A 642 31.71 17.82 21.91
C PRO A 642 31.83 18.28 20.45
N LEU A 643 31.69 19.59 20.20
CA LEU A 643 31.83 20.19 18.86
C LEU A 643 32.98 21.21 18.85
N ASP A 644 32.99 22.14 19.81
CA ASP A 644 34.11 23.04 20.12
C ASP A 644 34.02 23.54 21.58
N ALA A 645 34.88 24.49 21.96
CA ALA A 645 34.93 25.05 23.32
C ALA A 645 33.66 25.78 23.79
N SER A 646 32.76 26.14 22.86
CA SER A 646 31.50 26.86 23.09
C SER A 646 30.26 26.06 22.69
N ARG A 647 30.42 24.94 21.98
CA ARG A 647 29.32 24.15 21.42
C ARG A 647 29.46 22.67 21.70
N TYR A 648 28.36 22.05 22.10
CA TYR A 648 28.22 20.61 22.22
C TYR A 648 26.85 20.16 21.73
N ALA A 649 26.75 18.88 21.37
CA ALA A 649 25.49 18.21 21.16
C ALA A 649 25.34 17.05 22.14
N TYR A 650 24.10 16.66 22.42
CA TYR A 650 23.81 15.41 23.10
C TYR A 650 22.55 14.78 22.53
N THR A 651 22.47 13.46 22.58
CA THR A 651 21.28 12.72 22.15
C THR A 651 20.46 12.25 23.34
N ARG A 652 19.17 12.04 23.14
CA ARG A 652 18.26 11.35 24.07
C ARG A 652 17.47 10.30 23.30
N ARG A 653 17.40 9.07 23.81
CA ARG A 653 16.37 8.11 23.40
C ARG A 653 15.06 8.48 24.10
N LEU A 654 13.96 8.48 23.34
CA LEU A 654 12.61 8.78 23.83
C LEU A 654 11.65 7.69 23.35
N PRO A 655 10.58 7.34 24.09
CA PRO A 655 9.55 6.42 23.60
C PRO A 655 8.93 6.91 22.29
N VAL A 656 8.50 5.96 21.45
CA VAL A 656 7.75 6.25 20.21
C VAL A 656 6.33 6.77 20.49
N GLY A 657 5.70 6.33 21.59
CA GLY A 657 4.36 6.75 22.00
C GLY A 657 3.42 5.58 22.26
N VAL A 658 2.29 5.53 21.55
CA VAL A 658 1.33 4.41 21.64
C VAL A 658 1.69 3.35 20.60
N VAL A 659 1.83 2.10 21.04
CA VAL A 659 2.12 0.94 20.17
C VAL A 659 0.85 0.11 19.99
N ALA A 660 0.42 -0.06 18.74
CA ALA A 660 -0.49 -1.15 18.39
C ALA A 660 0.33 -2.44 18.19
N ALA A 661 0.08 -3.44 19.01
CA ALA A 661 0.75 -4.73 18.94
C ALA A 661 -0.26 -5.81 18.52
N ILE A 662 0.00 -6.51 17.42
CA ILE A 662 -0.92 -7.50 16.85
C ILE A 662 -0.27 -8.88 16.91
N GLY A 663 -0.95 -9.81 17.59
CA GLY A 663 -0.46 -11.15 17.88
C GLY A 663 -0.83 -12.19 16.83
N ALA A 664 0.04 -13.19 16.68
CA ALA A 664 -0.26 -14.44 16.02
C ALA A 664 -0.99 -15.41 16.98
N TRP A 665 -1.45 -16.56 16.47
CA TRP A 665 -2.18 -17.56 17.25
C TRP A 665 -1.35 -18.76 17.70
N ASN A 666 -0.15 -18.94 17.16
CA ASN A 666 0.70 -20.12 17.39
C ASN A 666 1.50 -20.05 18.69
N TYR A 667 1.89 -18.84 19.12
CA TYR A 667 2.55 -18.56 20.40
C TYR A 667 1.89 -17.33 21.09
N PRO A 668 0.63 -17.45 21.55
CA PRO A 668 -0.19 -16.30 21.97
C PRO A 668 0.40 -15.42 23.07
N ILE A 669 0.86 -15.99 24.20
CA ILE A 669 1.41 -15.20 25.32
C ILE A 669 2.85 -14.74 25.06
N GLN A 670 3.63 -15.54 24.36
CA GLN A 670 5.03 -15.23 24.03
C GLN A 670 5.12 -14.08 23.03
N THR A 671 4.32 -14.10 21.94
CA THR A 671 4.25 -12.97 21.00
C THR A 671 3.63 -11.71 21.61
N CYS A 672 2.79 -11.85 22.65
CA CYS A 672 2.33 -10.73 23.45
C CYS A 672 3.49 -10.12 24.28
N THR A 673 4.25 -10.98 24.95
CA THR A 673 5.36 -10.59 25.82
C THR A 673 6.52 -9.94 25.05
N TRP A 674 6.96 -10.53 23.94
CA TRP A 674 8.05 -10.01 23.10
C TRP A 674 7.76 -8.61 22.55
N LYS A 675 6.48 -8.28 22.31
CA LYS A 675 6.05 -6.93 21.88
C LYS A 675 5.88 -5.96 23.04
N THR A 676 5.49 -6.47 24.22
CA THR A 676 5.09 -5.66 25.38
C THR A 676 6.27 -5.27 26.25
N ALA A 677 7.13 -6.22 26.62
CA ALA A 677 8.27 -5.97 27.51
C ALA A 677 9.24 -4.87 27.00
N PRO A 678 9.72 -4.85 25.72
CA PRO A 678 10.57 -3.76 25.24
C PRO A 678 9.81 -2.43 25.12
N ALA A 679 8.53 -2.47 24.74
CA ALA A 679 7.69 -1.28 24.64
C ALA A 679 7.55 -0.58 26.00
N LEU A 680 7.21 -1.34 27.04
CA LEU A 680 7.08 -0.86 28.41
C LEU A 680 8.41 -0.35 28.96
N ALA A 681 9.52 -1.07 28.77
CA ALA A 681 10.85 -0.65 29.23
C ALA A 681 11.27 0.71 28.62
N CYS A 682 10.98 0.92 27.33
CA CYS A 682 11.24 2.17 26.62
C CYS A 682 10.29 3.33 27.01
N GLY A 683 9.24 3.10 27.80
CA GLY A 683 8.27 4.12 28.23
C GLY A 683 7.06 4.31 27.30
N ASN A 684 6.73 3.32 26.48
CA ASN A 684 5.56 3.32 25.60
C ASN A 684 4.31 2.77 26.31
N SER A 685 3.13 3.06 25.77
CA SER A 685 1.92 2.28 26.07
C SER A 685 1.63 1.29 24.94
N VAL A 686 0.92 0.22 25.26
CA VAL A 686 0.63 -0.90 24.34
C VAL A 686 -0.87 -1.18 24.31
N ILE A 687 -1.37 -1.40 23.10
CA ILE A 687 -2.70 -1.92 22.83
C ILE A 687 -2.49 -3.24 22.07
N TYR A 688 -2.68 -4.36 22.76
CA TYR A 688 -2.52 -5.68 22.17
C TYR A 688 -3.83 -6.17 21.55
N LYS A 689 -3.78 -6.63 20.31
CA LYS A 689 -4.88 -7.33 19.64
C LYS A 689 -4.46 -8.77 19.36
N PRO A 690 -4.82 -9.75 20.21
CA PRO A 690 -4.51 -11.16 19.99
C PRO A 690 -5.23 -11.69 18.74
N SER A 691 -4.89 -12.90 18.31
CA SER A 691 -5.70 -13.60 17.30
C SER A 691 -7.03 -14.08 17.90
N PRO A 692 -8.17 -13.96 17.20
CA PRO A 692 -9.45 -14.54 17.61
C PRO A 692 -9.41 -16.06 17.85
N LEU A 693 -8.46 -16.77 17.24
CA LEU A 693 -8.27 -18.21 17.41
C LEU A 693 -7.67 -18.58 18.78
N SER A 694 -7.06 -17.63 19.48
CA SER A 694 -6.33 -17.86 20.74
C SER A 694 -6.32 -16.60 21.63
N PRO A 695 -7.49 -16.10 22.07
CA PRO A 695 -7.64 -14.74 22.59
C PRO A 695 -7.36 -14.61 24.11
N VAL A 696 -7.18 -15.73 24.82
CA VAL A 696 -7.37 -15.83 26.27
C VAL A 696 -6.16 -15.36 27.08
N THR A 697 -4.96 -15.90 26.82
CA THR A 697 -3.77 -15.69 27.66
C THR A 697 -3.21 -14.26 27.62
N ALA A 698 -3.58 -13.48 26.60
CA ALA A 698 -3.32 -12.04 26.56
C ALA A 698 -4.02 -11.27 27.70
N LEU A 699 -5.23 -11.67 28.10
CA LEU A 699 -5.94 -11.08 29.24
C LEU A 699 -5.28 -11.45 30.56
N ILE A 700 -4.75 -12.68 30.67
CA ILE A 700 -4.00 -13.12 31.86
C ILE A 700 -2.73 -12.27 32.05
N LEU A 701 -1.98 -11.98 30.96
CA LEU A 701 -0.84 -11.07 31.03
C LEU A 701 -1.25 -9.65 31.48
N ALA A 702 -2.45 -9.19 31.13
CA ALA A 702 -2.95 -7.88 31.54
C ALA A 702 -3.17 -7.76 33.06
N GLU A 703 -3.81 -8.76 33.68
CA GLU A 703 -3.99 -8.81 35.14
C GLU A 703 -2.67 -9.09 35.88
N ILE A 704 -1.71 -9.80 35.28
CA ILE A 704 -0.35 -9.95 35.82
C ILE A 704 0.40 -8.61 35.80
N LEU A 705 0.38 -7.86 34.70
CA LEU A 705 1.01 -6.53 34.58
C LEU A 705 0.41 -5.53 35.57
N LYS A 706 -0.92 -5.52 35.72
CA LYS A 706 -1.65 -4.73 36.73
C LYS A 706 -1.23 -5.12 38.15
N SER A 707 -1.16 -6.42 38.45
CA SER A 707 -0.70 -6.93 39.76
C SER A 707 0.78 -6.63 40.03
N ALA A 708 1.60 -6.54 38.99
CA ALA A 708 2.97 -6.05 39.08
C ALA A 708 3.04 -4.56 39.45
N GLY A 709 2.01 -3.77 39.16
CA GLY A 709 1.91 -2.34 39.47
C GLY A 709 2.01 -1.44 38.23
N LEU A 710 1.81 -1.99 37.02
CA LEU A 710 1.75 -1.19 35.80
C LEU A 710 0.55 -0.22 35.86
N PRO A 711 0.73 1.09 35.59
CA PRO A 711 -0.38 2.04 35.69
C PRO A 711 -1.53 1.77 34.72
N ASP A 712 -2.75 2.05 35.17
CA ASP A 712 -3.98 1.81 34.41
C ASP A 712 -3.93 2.43 33.01
N GLY A 713 -4.24 1.60 32.00
CA GLY A 713 -4.25 1.99 30.59
C GLY A 713 -2.89 2.05 29.91
N VAL A 714 -1.77 1.77 30.59
CA VAL A 714 -0.46 1.64 29.92
C VAL A 714 -0.40 0.34 29.10
N PHE A 715 -1.04 -0.74 29.56
CA PHE A 715 -1.32 -1.94 28.78
C PHE A 715 -2.84 -2.13 28.63
N ASN A 716 -3.29 -2.48 27.43
CA ASN A 716 -4.68 -2.73 27.09
C ASN A 716 -4.75 -3.93 26.13
N VAL A 717 -5.82 -4.72 26.18
CA VAL A 717 -6.09 -5.84 25.29
C VAL A 717 -7.46 -5.64 24.64
N ILE A 718 -7.53 -5.67 23.32
CA ILE A 718 -8.80 -5.64 22.58
C ILE A 718 -8.94 -6.83 21.64
N GLN A 719 -10.04 -7.56 21.76
CA GLN A 719 -10.42 -8.60 20.82
C GLN A 719 -10.85 -7.96 19.50
N GLY A 720 -10.47 -8.60 18.39
CA GLY A 720 -10.75 -8.03 17.07
C GLY A 720 -10.29 -8.93 15.93
N ASP A 721 -11.01 -8.85 14.82
CA ASP A 721 -10.67 -9.43 13.53
C ASP A 721 -9.73 -8.49 12.73
N ALA A 722 -9.84 -8.51 11.40
CA ALA A 722 -9.11 -7.61 10.51
C ALA A 722 -9.66 -6.17 10.46
N GLU A 723 -10.97 -5.96 10.69
CA GLU A 723 -11.61 -4.64 10.69
C GLU A 723 -11.16 -3.86 11.94
N THR A 724 -11.25 -4.49 13.11
CA THR A 724 -10.76 -3.92 14.38
C THR A 724 -9.24 -3.68 14.35
N ALA A 725 -8.48 -4.54 13.66
CA ALA A 725 -7.06 -4.32 13.42
C ALA A 725 -6.80 -3.11 12.51
N GLN A 726 -7.61 -2.94 11.45
CA GLN A 726 -7.50 -1.83 10.51
C GLN A 726 -7.82 -0.48 11.16
N ASP A 727 -8.88 -0.42 11.99
CA ASP A 727 -9.16 0.77 12.81
C ASP A 727 -7.96 1.12 13.71
N LEU A 728 -7.38 0.12 14.40
CA LEU A 728 -6.27 0.32 15.33
C LEU A 728 -4.99 0.81 14.64
N ILE A 729 -4.58 0.20 13.53
CA ILE A 729 -3.34 0.63 12.82
C ILE A 729 -3.51 1.98 12.11
N LEU A 730 -4.72 2.33 11.66
CA LEU A 730 -4.99 3.61 11.02
C LEU A 730 -5.14 4.75 12.03
N HIS A 731 -5.65 4.49 13.24
CA HIS A 731 -5.90 5.51 14.27
C HIS A 731 -4.72 6.47 14.49
N ASP A 732 -4.92 7.77 14.31
CA ASP A 732 -3.82 8.74 14.18
C ASP A 732 -2.89 8.82 15.40
N ASP A 733 -3.45 8.64 16.59
CA ASP A 733 -2.72 8.62 17.86
C ASP A 733 -1.88 7.34 18.12
N VAL A 734 -1.95 6.32 17.25
CA VAL A 734 -1.04 5.18 17.27
C VAL A 734 0.27 5.56 16.57
N SER A 735 1.36 5.53 17.32
CA SER A 735 2.69 6.00 16.90
C SER A 735 3.53 4.91 16.23
N LYS A 736 3.30 3.63 16.57
CA LYS A 736 4.02 2.47 16.04
C LYS A 736 3.07 1.28 15.89
N VAL A 737 3.33 0.42 14.90
CA VAL A 737 2.73 -0.92 14.83
C VAL A 737 3.81 -2.00 14.96
N SER A 738 3.55 -3.06 15.74
CA SER A 738 4.29 -4.32 15.68
C SER A 738 3.31 -5.46 15.38
N PHE A 739 3.62 -6.29 14.37
CA PHE A 739 2.77 -7.38 13.90
C PHE A 739 3.57 -8.67 13.78
N THR A 740 2.98 -9.78 14.23
CA THR A 740 3.45 -11.14 13.90
C THR A 740 2.36 -11.87 13.11
N GLY A 741 2.71 -12.49 11.98
CA GLY A 741 1.74 -13.29 11.21
C GLY A 741 2.13 -13.60 9.77
N SER A 742 1.16 -13.59 8.85
CA SER A 742 1.37 -13.96 7.45
C SER A 742 1.89 -12.80 6.59
N ILE A 743 2.73 -13.10 5.59
CA ILE A 743 3.30 -12.11 4.67
C ILE A 743 2.22 -11.23 3.99
N PRO A 744 1.08 -11.76 3.48
CA PRO A 744 0.04 -10.92 2.89
C PRO A 744 -0.58 -9.92 3.87
N THR A 745 -0.74 -10.28 5.14
CA THR A 745 -1.27 -9.38 6.18
C THR A 745 -0.22 -8.37 6.63
N GLY A 746 1.05 -8.78 6.74
CA GLY A 746 2.18 -7.86 7.00
C GLY A 746 2.32 -6.79 5.92
N LYS A 747 2.25 -7.18 4.64
CA LYS A 747 2.25 -6.24 3.50
C LYS A 747 1.07 -5.27 3.54
N LYS A 748 -0.15 -5.74 3.88
CA LYS A 748 -1.32 -4.87 4.10
C LYS A 748 -1.11 -3.86 5.25
N ILE A 749 -0.55 -4.30 6.38
CA ILE A 749 -0.30 -3.45 7.54
C ILE A 749 0.77 -2.39 7.25
N MET A 750 1.88 -2.76 6.60
CA MET A 750 2.91 -1.81 6.18
C MET A 750 2.35 -0.76 5.22
N LYS A 751 1.56 -1.19 4.23
CA LYS A 751 0.88 -0.30 3.30
C LYS A 751 -0.02 0.71 4.06
N ALA A 752 -0.92 0.24 4.92
CA ALA A 752 -1.81 1.09 5.70
C ALA A 752 -1.07 2.07 6.65
N CYS A 753 0.06 1.64 7.22
CA CYS A 753 0.90 2.49 8.07
C CYS A 753 1.63 3.58 7.29
N ALA A 754 2.09 3.27 6.08
CA ALA A 754 2.71 4.22 5.16
C ALA A 754 1.70 5.24 4.60
N GLU A 755 0.58 4.75 4.06
CA GLU A 755 -0.47 5.58 3.44
C GLU A 755 -1.14 6.58 4.39
N ARG A 756 -1.15 6.29 5.71
CA ARG A 756 -1.78 7.17 6.70
C ARG A 756 -0.84 8.25 7.22
N ASN A 757 0.10 7.88 8.11
CA ASN A 757 0.97 8.84 8.82
C ASN A 757 2.45 8.40 8.84
N ILE A 758 2.90 7.56 7.89
CA ILE A 758 4.26 6.98 7.84
C ILE A 758 4.68 6.35 9.18
N LYS A 759 3.79 5.54 9.77
CA LYS A 759 4.01 4.94 11.11
C LYS A 759 5.10 3.86 11.03
N PRO A 760 6.14 3.89 11.89
CA PRO A 760 7.12 2.82 11.97
C PRO A 760 6.47 1.45 12.23
N VAL A 761 6.78 0.48 11.37
CA VAL A 761 6.34 -0.91 11.50
C VAL A 761 7.49 -1.84 11.90
N THR A 762 7.20 -2.84 12.71
CA THR A 762 8.02 -4.05 12.87
C THR A 762 7.18 -5.24 12.45
N LEU A 763 7.69 -6.06 11.53
CA LEU A 763 6.97 -7.17 10.93
C LEU A 763 7.75 -8.47 11.11
N GLU A 764 7.20 -9.39 11.91
CA GLU A 764 7.67 -10.76 12.05
C GLU A 764 6.76 -11.69 11.24
N LEU A 765 7.28 -12.27 10.16
CA LEU A 765 6.49 -12.97 9.16
C LEU A 765 6.94 -14.43 8.99
N GLY A 766 6.05 -15.27 8.46
CA GLY A 766 6.39 -16.67 8.16
C GLY A 766 7.56 -16.82 7.19
N GLY A 767 8.32 -17.91 7.33
CA GLY A 767 9.44 -18.23 6.45
C GLY A 767 9.34 -19.60 5.77
N LYS A 768 10.22 -19.82 4.79
CA LYS A 768 10.50 -21.15 4.21
C LYS A 768 11.93 -21.57 4.54
N SER A 769 12.23 -21.59 5.84
CA SER A 769 13.55 -21.89 6.39
C SER A 769 14.08 -23.23 5.88
N SER A 770 15.40 -23.33 5.77
CA SER A 770 16.08 -24.49 5.19
C SER A 770 17.04 -25.09 6.21
N LEU A 771 16.99 -26.41 6.39
CA LEU A 771 17.96 -27.19 7.15
C LEU A 771 18.84 -27.91 6.13
N ILE A 772 20.16 -27.76 6.23
CA ILE A 772 21.11 -28.35 5.29
C ILE A 772 21.93 -29.41 6.02
N ILE A 773 21.86 -30.64 5.53
CA ILE A 773 22.56 -31.81 6.05
C ILE A 773 23.63 -32.22 5.03
N PHE A 774 24.89 -31.98 5.37
CA PHE A 774 26.06 -32.37 4.58
C PHE A 774 26.36 -33.87 4.75
N GLU A 775 27.37 -34.40 4.05
CA GLU A 775 27.70 -35.83 4.10
C GLU A 775 28.56 -36.27 5.29
N ASP A 776 29.21 -35.32 5.94
CA ASP A 776 29.97 -35.47 7.19
C ASP A 776 29.11 -35.23 8.44
N ALA A 777 27.83 -34.83 8.26
CA ALA A 777 26.90 -34.61 9.36
C ALA A 777 26.43 -35.95 9.96
N ASP A 778 26.39 -36.03 11.30
CA ASP A 778 25.78 -37.17 11.99
C ASP A 778 24.30 -37.31 11.62
N VAL A 779 23.95 -38.45 11.04
CA VAL A 779 22.62 -38.72 10.48
C VAL A 779 21.56 -38.75 11.58
N ASP A 780 21.87 -39.27 12.77
CA ASP A 780 20.89 -39.37 13.87
C ASP A 780 20.63 -38.00 14.53
N SER A 781 21.66 -37.17 14.72
CA SER A 781 21.50 -35.77 15.10
C SER A 781 20.77 -34.95 14.03
N GLY A 782 21.07 -35.18 12.75
CA GLY A 782 20.39 -34.52 11.63
C GLY A 782 18.90 -34.87 11.55
N VAL A 783 18.54 -36.15 11.73
CA VAL A 783 17.15 -36.63 11.81
C VAL A 783 16.44 -36.05 13.03
N SER A 784 17.12 -36.00 14.18
CA SER A 784 16.60 -35.38 15.40
C SER A 784 16.28 -33.91 15.16
N CYS A 785 17.23 -33.14 14.60
CA CYS A 785 17.02 -31.75 14.22
C CYS A 785 15.88 -31.58 13.21
N ALA A 786 15.74 -32.48 12.23
CA ALA A 786 14.70 -32.37 11.19
C ALA A 786 13.27 -32.64 11.72
N MET A 787 13.09 -33.62 12.60
CA MET A 787 11.83 -33.84 13.34
C MET A 787 11.43 -32.57 14.11
N MET A 788 12.42 -32.10 14.88
CA MET A 788 12.36 -31.01 15.84
C MET A 788 12.10 -29.66 15.15
N ALA A 789 12.61 -29.47 13.94
CA ALA A 789 12.41 -28.32 13.06
C ALA A 789 11.09 -28.28 12.29
N ASN A 790 10.23 -29.29 12.42
CA ASN A 790 9.04 -29.42 11.57
C ASN A 790 7.77 -29.89 12.29
N PHE A 791 7.87 -30.53 13.45
CA PHE A 791 6.70 -31.08 14.15
C PHE A 791 6.38 -30.42 15.50
N TYR A 792 7.27 -29.58 16.04
CA TYR A 792 7.02 -28.82 17.27
C TYR A 792 5.83 -27.85 17.14
N SER A 793 4.98 -27.71 18.17
CA SER A 793 3.68 -27.02 18.10
C SER A 793 2.85 -27.44 16.87
N GLN A 794 2.85 -28.74 16.56
CA GLN A 794 2.21 -29.37 15.39
C GLN A 794 2.70 -28.80 14.04
N GLY A 795 3.94 -28.31 13.99
CA GLY A 795 4.54 -27.72 12.78
C GLY A 795 4.17 -26.25 12.53
N GLN A 796 3.56 -25.58 13.50
CA GLN A 796 2.97 -24.25 13.34
C GLN A 796 3.92 -23.10 13.75
N VAL A 797 5.24 -23.28 13.62
CA VAL A 797 6.28 -22.31 13.99
C VAL A 797 6.74 -21.53 12.75
N CYS A 798 6.91 -20.20 12.86
CA CYS A 798 7.30 -19.34 11.73
C CYS A 798 8.70 -19.64 11.15
N SER A 799 9.58 -20.23 11.97
CA SER A 799 10.98 -20.53 11.68
C SER A 799 11.23 -21.97 11.22
N ASN A 800 10.21 -22.83 11.17
CA ASN A 800 10.33 -24.25 10.86
C ASN A 800 11.09 -24.53 9.56
N ALA A 801 12.04 -25.47 9.61
CA ALA A 801 12.88 -25.86 8.48
C ALA A 801 12.16 -26.79 7.51
N SER A 802 11.03 -26.32 6.98
CA SER A 802 10.16 -27.05 6.05
C SER A 802 10.74 -27.21 4.64
N LYS A 803 12.05 -27.05 4.50
CA LYS A 803 12.88 -27.41 3.35
C LYS A 803 14.17 -28.07 3.87
N VAL A 804 14.08 -29.37 4.18
CA VAL A 804 15.25 -30.16 4.58
C VAL A 804 16.00 -30.59 3.32
N LEU A 805 17.22 -30.07 3.15
CA LEU A 805 18.12 -30.36 2.04
C LEU A 805 19.21 -31.30 2.54
N VAL A 806 19.31 -32.49 1.95
CA VAL A 806 20.21 -33.56 2.44
C VAL A 806 21.14 -34.00 1.32
N HIS A 807 22.43 -34.13 1.63
CA HIS A 807 23.41 -34.55 0.63
C HIS A 807 23.13 -35.96 0.10
N ARG A 808 23.43 -36.20 -1.19
CA ARG A 808 23.00 -37.39 -1.93
C ARG A 808 23.52 -38.70 -1.33
N SER A 809 24.70 -38.68 -0.71
CA SER A 809 25.31 -39.85 -0.06
C SER A 809 24.52 -40.34 1.16
N VAL A 810 24.04 -39.43 2.02
CA VAL A 810 23.32 -39.77 3.28
C VAL A 810 21.79 -39.72 3.17
N LEU A 811 21.25 -39.14 2.08
CA LEU A 811 19.80 -38.95 1.85
C LEU A 811 18.94 -40.19 2.10
N LYS A 812 19.38 -41.39 1.70
CA LYS A 812 18.58 -42.62 1.87
C LYS A 812 18.41 -42.98 3.35
N GLU A 813 19.53 -43.12 4.07
CA GLU A 813 19.53 -43.52 5.48
C GLU A 813 18.78 -42.48 6.34
N PHE A 814 19.06 -41.20 6.09
CA PHE A 814 18.36 -40.07 6.71
C PHE A 814 16.84 -40.17 6.53
N THR A 815 16.38 -40.44 5.31
CA THR A 815 14.94 -40.53 4.99
C THR A 815 14.30 -41.73 5.69
N GLU A 816 14.96 -42.89 5.69
CA GLU A 816 14.46 -44.10 6.35
C GLU A 816 14.37 -43.93 7.88
N LYS A 817 15.39 -43.33 8.50
CA LYS A 817 15.41 -42.97 9.92
C LYS A 817 14.34 -41.94 10.28
N LEU A 818 14.22 -40.85 9.51
CA LEU A 818 13.22 -39.80 9.73
C LEU A 818 11.79 -40.35 9.66
N VAL A 819 11.45 -41.09 8.59
CA VAL A 819 10.12 -41.69 8.41
C VAL A 819 9.80 -42.71 9.52
N LYS A 820 10.80 -43.47 9.98
CA LYS A 820 10.63 -44.39 11.12
C LYS A 820 10.31 -43.63 12.42
N LEU A 821 11.04 -42.55 12.70
CA LEU A 821 10.86 -41.76 13.93
C LEU A 821 9.53 -40.98 13.91
N THR A 822 9.16 -40.36 12.79
CA THR A 822 7.86 -39.68 12.63
C THR A 822 6.68 -40.62 12.91
N LYS A 823 6.76 -41.88 12.49
CA LYS A 823 5.71 -42.90 12.75
C LYS A 823 5.57 -43.30 14.24
N THR A 824 6.48 -42.90 15.11
CA THR A 824 6.39 -43.15 16.56
C THR A 824 5.83 -41.98 17.36
N MET A 825 5.53 -40.84 16.72
CA MET A 825 4.95 -39.68 17.38
C MET A 825 3.56 -39.99 17.98
N LYS A 826 3.38 -39.68 19.27
CA LYS A 826 2.07 -39.69 19.91
C LYS A 826 1.30 -38.42 19.52
N VAL A 827 0.20 -38.60 18.80
CA VAL A 827 -0.82 -37.57 18.60
C VAL A 827 -1.96 -37.87 19.58
N GLY A 828 -2.29 -36.91 20.44
CA GLY A 828 -3.20 -37.14 21.56
C GLY A 828 -3.59 -35.84 22.28
N ASP A 829 -4.07 -35.97 23.51
CA ASP A 829 -4.48 -34.85 24.33
C ASP A 829 -3.27 -34.00 24.78
N PRO A 830 -3.18 -32.70 24.41
CA PRO A 830 -2.09 -31.81 24.81
C PRO A 830 -1.93 -31.61 26.32
N LEU A 831 -2.95 -31.90 27.13
CA LEU A 831 -2.84 -31.82 28.60
C LEU A 831 -2.13 -33.04 29.22
N GLN A 832 -1.85 -34.11 28.45
CA GLN A 832 -1.13 -35.28 28.94
C GLN A 832 0.39 -35.07 28.84
N GLU A 833 1.09 -35.32 29.95
CA GLU A 833 2.56 -35.21 30.04
C GLU A 833 3.31 -36.26 29.19
N ASP A 834 2.64 -37.22 28.52
CA ASP A 834 3.27 -38.15 27.58
C ASP A 834 3.08 -37.77 26.09
N THR A 835 2.31 -36.72 25.80
CA THR A 835 2.25 -36.07 24.48
C THR A 835 3.44 -35.10 24.37
N LYS A 836 4.55 -35.54 23.76
CA LYS A 836 5.81 -34.76 23.69
C LYS A 836 6.42 -34.69 22.29
N LEU A 837 7.05 -33.55 22.01
CA LEU A 837 8.02 -33.34 20.94
C LEU A 837 9.07 -32.32 21.41
N ASN A 838 10.34 -32.50 21.04
CA ASN A 838 11.40 -31.50 21.27
C ASN A 838 11.48 -30.50 20.10
N ALA A 839 12.20 -29.38 20.26
CA ALA A 839 11.79 -28.06 19.71
C ALA A 839 12.71 -27.38 18.63
N GLY A 840 12.23 -26.46 17.75
CA GLY A 840 12.99 -25.77 16.63
C GLY A 840 12.59 -24.35 16.11
N ASN A 841 13.31 -23.28 15.63
CA ASN A 841 14.62 -22.51 15.46
C ASN A 841 16.06 -23.09 15.23
N VAL A 842 16.97 -22.32 14.58
CA VAL A 842 18.32 -22.68 13.99
C VAL A 842 19.56 -22.58 14.91
N TYR A 843 20.35 -23.67 15.04
CA TYR A 843 21.74 -23.66 15.58
C TYR A 843 22.69 -24.64 14.86
N VAL A 844 23.96 -24.63 15.29
CA VAL A 844 24.93 -25.70 15.02
C VAL A 844 24.67 -26.85 16.00
N ASN A 845 24.37 -28.04 15.47
CA ASN A 845 24.11 -29.28 16.23
C ASN A 845 22.91 -29.26 17.21
N THR A 846 21.98 -28.30 17.10
CA THR A 846 20.72 -28.25 17.89
C THR A 846 19.64 -27.41 17.17
N TYR A 847 18.43 -27.33 17.72
CA TYR A 847 17.29 -26.52 17.22
C TYR A 847 16.41 -25.98 18.43
N ASN A 848 15.56 -24.95 18.24
CA ASN A 848 14.76 -23.99 19.08
C ASN A 848 15.35 -22.88 19.97
N ASP A 849 16.34 -23.14 20.81
CA ASP A 849 16.87 -22.24 21.86
C ASP A 849 16.62 -20.70 21.68
N VAL A 850 15.42 -20.20 22.08
CA VAL A 850 15.13 -18.76 22.01
C VAL A 850 15.69 -18.05 23.22
N SER A 851 16.77 -17.31 23.02
CA SER A 851 17.31 -16.40 24.04
C SER A 851 16.78 -14.98 23.84
N PRO A 852 16.21 -14.33 24.87
CA PRO A 852 15.85 -12.91 24.80
C PRO A 852 17.07 -11.99 24.66
N LEU A 853 18.29 -12.52 24.87
CA LEU A 853 19.56 -11.81 24.71
C LEU A 853 19.94 -11.58 23.24
N VAL A 854 19.37 -12.36 22.31
CA VAL A 854 19.75 -12.38 20.89
C VAL A 854 18.64 -11.76 20.04
N PRO A 855 18.94 -10.82 19.11
CA PRO A 855 17.94 -10.28 18.20
C PRO A 855 17.36 -11.36 17.28
N PHE A 856 16.07 -11.62 17.43
CA PHE A 856 15.25 -12.45 16.55
C PHE A 856 14.64 -11.59 15.45
N GLY A 857 14.55 -12.11 14.21
CA GLY A 857 13.72 -11.50 13.17
C GLY A 857 14.15 -11.80 11.74
N GLY A 858 13.21 -11.61 10.81
CA GLY A 858 13.33 -12.01 9.42
C GLY A 858 14.40 -11.29 8.57
N VAL A 859 14.66 -11.83 7.38
CA VAL A 859 15.43 -11.22 6.29
C VAL A 859 14.68 -11.47 4.98
N GLY A 860 14.70 -10.49 4.06
CA GLY A 860 13.90 -10.56 2.83
C GLY A 860 12.40 -10.49 3.13
N GLU A 861 11.59 -11.31 2.47
CA GLU A 861 10.12 -11.29 2.65
C GLU A 861 9.63 -11.76 4.03
N SER A 862 10.48 -12.42 4.84
CA SER A 862 10.10 -12.94 6.15
C SER A 862 10.14 -11.91 7.29
N GLY A 863 10.53 -10.66 7.05
CA GLY A 863 10.35 -9.59 8.04
C GLY A 863 11.30 -8.41 7.92
N PHE A 864 10.99 -7.35 8.67
CA PHE A 864 11.84 -6.18 8.85
C PHE A 864 11.77 -5.65 10.29
N GLY A 865 12.92 -5.28 10.82
CA GLY A 865 13.16 -5.01 12.24
C GLY A 865 13.56 -6.26 13.02
N ARG A 866 13.70 -6.14 14.34
CA ARG A 866 14.02 -7.24 15.26
C ARG A 866 13.16 -7.17 16.52
N GLU A 867 12.82 -8.33 17.06
CA GLU A 867 12.39 -8.51 18.45
C GLU A 867 13.55 -9.15 19.24
N ASN A 868 13.56 -9.06 20.57
CA ASN A 868 14.68 -9.54 21.43
C ASN A 868 16.04 -8.84 21.21
N GLY A 869 16.98 -9.09 22.11
CA GLY A 869 18.32 -8.47 22.15
C GLY A 869 18.32 -6.95 22.35
N ILE A 870 19.44 -6.30 22.06
CA ILE A 870 19.59 -4.84 22.20
C ILE A 870 19.08 -4.09 20.94
N ALA A 871 19.09 -4.72 19.76
CA ALA A 871 18.70 -4.07 18.50
C ALA A 871 17.23 -3.59 18.48
N VAL A 872 16.33 -4.34 19.14
CA VAL A 872 14.91 -3.99 19.31
C VAL A 872 14.67 -2.60 19.90
N LEU A 873 15.61 -2.06 20.68
CA LEU A 873 15.48 -0.74 21.32
C LEU A 873 15.47 0.40 20.30
N GLU A 874 16.06 0.20 19.11
CA GLU A 874 16.00 1.14 17.99
C GLU A 874 14.63 1.15 17.29
N HIS A 875 13.80 0.13 17.53
CA HIS A 875 12.43 0.06 17.02
C HIS A 875 11.37 0.57 18.02
N TYR A 876 11.73 0.74 19.30
CA TYR A 876 10.85 1.22 20.37
C TYR A 876 11.29 2.55 21.00
N THR A 877 12.38 3.15 20.50
CA THR A 877 12.80 4.53 20.82
C THR A 877 13.08 5.35 19.56
N HIS A 878 12.94 6.67 19.66
CA HIS A 878 13.49 7.62 18.69
C HIS A 878 14.64 8.40 19.32
N LEU A 879 15.68 8.67 18.51
CA LEU A 879 16.86 9.44 18.93
C LEU A 879 16.64 10.93 18.63
N LYS A 880 16.56 11.76 19.68
CA LYS A 880 16.51 13.22 19.57
C LYS A 880 17.89 13.81 19.83
N SER A 881 18.49 14.43 18.83
CA SER A 881 19.69 15.27 18.98
C SER A 881 19.31 16.66 19.50
N VAL A 882 20.07 17.18 20.44
CA VAL A 882 19.97 18.55 20.97
C VAL A 882 21.34 19.20 20.82
N PHE A 883 21.37 20.39 20.20
CA PHE A 883 22.58 21.21 20.07
C PHE A 883 22.51 22.36 21.06
N VAL A 884 23.63 22.66 21.71
CA VAL A 884 23.77 23.75 22.68
C VAL A 884 24.96 24.62 22.27
N ASN A 885 24.74 25.93 22.19
CA ASN A 885 25.78 26.94 22.10
C ASN A 885 25.75 27.76 23.40
N THR A 886 26.88 27.85 24.10
CA THR A 886 27.05 28.67 25.31
C THR A 886 27.77 29.99 25.03
N GLY A 887 28.28 30.19 23.82
CA GLY A 887 28.75 31.48 23.32
C GLY A 887 27.63 32.30 22.67
N SER A 888 28.01 33.41 22.02
CA SER A 888 27.09 34.18 21.19
C SER A 888 26.65 33.38 19.95
N CYS A 889 25.44 33.65 19.47
CA CYS A 889 25.02 33.18 18.16
C CYS A 889 25.59 34.12 17.09
N PRO A 890 26.37 33.64 16.10
CA PRO A 890 26.85 34.49 15.02
C PRO A 890 25.66 34.91 14.14
N ASN A 891 25.41 36.21 14.04
CA ASN A 891 24.41 36.77 13.15
C ASN A 891 25.05 37.03 11.76
N PRO A 892 24.53 36.43 10.67
CA PRO A 892 25.04 36.64 9.31
C PRO A 892 24.35 37.80 8.56
N PHE A 893 23.48 38.59 9.23
CA PHE A 893 22.71 39.71 8.68
C PHE A 893 23.12 41.06 9.27
#